data_AF-A0A9P8PXN8-F1
#
_entry.id   AF-A0A9P8PXN8-F1
#
_cell.length_a   1.000
_cell.length_b   1.000
_cell.length_c   1.000
_cell.angle_alpha   90.00
_cell.angle_beta   90.00
_cell.angle_gamma   90.00
#
_symmetry.space_group_name_H-M   'P 1'
#
loop_
_entity.id
_entity.type
_entity.pdbx_description
1 polymer ?
#
loop_
_entity_poly.entity_id
_entity_poly.type
_entity_poly.pdbx_seq_one_letter_code
_entity_poly.pdbx_strand_id
1 'polypeptide(L)'
;MALVKPTLEDINVDDIQFDDLEEQFQVPEDRTFEKYCVLDGAPIAPESKVPILTKVLTKFLNQAAPIADLYLPIEDGKTKGFAFVQYESLDAVEKSIKTLSGKKLDVKHRLFLNKFSDIEKYGTSGNVTDEFQEPNLPPFEETDYLKSWLQDESGRDQFILQKAEVTGVFWNKRKDNPEPAVEPRVGWTDRYVKFSPKGTYLFSVHAQGIQAWGGKDFKQLKRFPHPNVRLIDFSPNEKYLVTLSPDPIVLPPDDHPKRASFPFGPESQGHKLVVWEIATGLPVRTFALPPHLENVKEMVWPLLKWSYDDKYVARVGPNALAIYDTTENFALLDKKPVKIDGIVDFEFAPAGVQLASARKQDPLSYVLAYWTPETANQTARVALLDVPSKRVLRTINLFQVSDVKLHWQDDAEYLGVKVDRHTKSKKTIFTNLEFFKLNEKDIPVEKIELKEIVINFQWEPKGDRFITISKLDVANENRSIPKNIITFYAPEISKNKANTLKKWIGFKNIENKFLNTISFSPKGRFVTLSTIGGSATQGSLEFYDLDYAGEKKDTEPENVNAHVKQVGSNQFSGITDVQWDPSGRFVAAWSSFWRHKIENGYRLFDFSGNLLRDELIDEFKAFVWRPRPDSLLTGGDRKKVRKNLREYSAQFDEIDAMEENAATRDLILSRRRLLEEWTSWRSTIESNKEQYGIVESCSINEEEEIIEEIKEEIIEEKEEVVE
;
A
#
# COMPACT_ATOMS: atom_id res chain seq x y z
N MET A 1 69.34 14.66 18.44
CA MET A 1 68.05 13.94 18.48
C MET A 1 68.25 12.61 17.79
N ALA A 2 68.35 11.53 18.55
CA ALA A 2 68.49 10.18 18.03
C ALA A 2 67.10 9.61 17.72
N LEU A 3 66.94 9.02 16.54
CA LEU A 3 65.72 8.32 16.14
C LEU A 3 65.62 6.98 16.88
N VAL A 4 64.54 6.82 17.64
CA VAL A 4 64.20 5.60 18.39
C VAL A 4 63.75 4.53 17.39
N LYS A 5 64.27 3.30 17.52
CA LYS A 5 63.81 2.15 16.74
C LYS A 5 62.51 1.62 17.36
N PRO A 6 61.47 1.33 16.56
CA PRO A 6 60.20 0.82 17.08
C PRO A 6 60.38 -0.58 17.70
N THR A 7 59.63 -0.82 18.77
CA THR A 7 59.59 -2.09 19.51
C THR A 7 58.38 -2.91 19.08
N LEU A 8 58.43 -4.24 19.25
CA LEU A 8 57.38 -5.18 18.82
C LEU A 8 55.99 -4.92 19.43
N GLU A 9 55.91 -4.15 20.51
CA GLU A 9 54.68 -3.75 21.19
C GLU A 9 53.97 -2.56 20.51
N ASP A 10 54.63 -1.89 19.55
CA ASP A 10 54.09 -0.73 18.80
C ASP A 10 53.33 -1.14 17.52
N ILE A 11 53.17 -2.45 17.26
CA ILE A 11 52.46 -2.99 16.09
C ILE A 11 51.04 -3.37 16.53
N ASN A 12 50.06 -2.58 16.10
CA ASN A 12 48.64 -2.84 16.34
C ASN A 12 48.20 -4.07 15.52
N VAL A 13 47.83 -5.15 16.20
CA VAL A 13 47.53 -6.46 15.58
C VAL A 13 46.28 -6.38 14.68
N ASP A 14 45.40 -5.41 14.92
CA ASP A 14 44.18 -5.17 14.12
C ASP A 14 44.46 -4.54 12.73
N ASP A 15 45.65 -3.98 12.50
CA ASP A 15 46.04 -3.36 11.22
C ASP A 15 46.83 -4.32 10.30
N ILE A 16 46.99 -5.58 10.71
CA ILE A 16 47.63 -6.62 9.91
C ILE A 16 46.56 -7.31 9.06
N GLN A 17 46.56 -7.04 7.75
CA GLN A 17 45.71 -7.77 6.81
C GLN A 17 46.24 -9.20 6.66
N PHE A 18 45.41 -10.18 7.00
CA PHE A 18 45.70 -11.61 6.85
C PHE A 18 45.24 -12.16 5.49
N ASP A 19 44.80 -11.31 4.56
CA ASP A 19 44.24 -11.72 3.27
C ASP A 19 45.23 -12.59 2.46
N ASP A 20 46.53 -12.32 2.57
CA ASP A 20 47.61 -13.04 1.91
C ASP A 20 47.89 -14.42 2.54
N LEU A 21 47.79 -14.52 3.87
CA LEU A 21 47.86 -15.77 4.63
C LEU A 21 46.59 -16.60 4.47
N GLU A 22 45.41 -15.98 4.42
CA GLU A 22 44.14 -16.64 4.15
C GLU A 22 44.10 -17.22 2.74
N GLU A 23 44.62 -16.51 1.71
CA GLU A 23 44.82 -17.08 0.37
C GLU A 23 45.85 -18.22 0.35
N GLN A 24 46.95 -18.11 1.12
CA GLN A 24 47.99 -19.14 1.17
C GLN A 24 47.57 -20.42 1.90
N PHE A 25 46.72 -20.30 2.92
CA PHE A 25 46.29 -21.39 3.79
C PHE A 25 44.82 -21.78 3.57
N GLN A 26 44.12 -21.18 2.61
CA GLN A 26 42.86 -21.69 2.10
C GLN A 26 43.11 -23.08 1.50
N VAL A 27 42.81 -24.11 2.27
CA VAL A 27 42.71 -25.47 1.75
C VAL A 27 41.52 -25.45 0.79
N PRO A 28 41.71 -25.69 -0.52
CA PRO A 28 40.58 -25.86 -1.41
C PRO A 28 39.76 -27.01 -0.85
N GLU A 29 38.49 -26.76 -0.51
CA GLU A 29 37.58 -27.85 -0.18
C GLU A 29 37.63 -28.84 -1.34
N ASP A 30 38.04 -30.08 -1.07
CA ASP A 30 38.06 -31.15 -2.07
C ASP A 30 36.61 -31.53 -2.42
N ARG A 31 35.95 -30.69 -3.24
CA ARG A 31 34.60 -30.94 -3.82
C ARG A 31 34.59 -32.06 -4.85
N THR A 32 35.63 -32.89 -4.85
CA THR A 32 35.77 -34.08 -5.68
C THR A 32 34.65 -35.09 -5.40
N PHE A 33 34.14 -35.13 -4.16
CA PHE A 33 33.04 -36.03 -3.75
C PHE A 33 31.65 -35.63 -4.26
N GLU A 34 31.43 -34.36 -4.60
CA GLU A 34 30.13 -33.88 -5.12
C GLU A 34 29.82 -34.39 -6.54
N LYS A 35 30.85 -34.87 -7.26
CA LYS A 35 30.71 -35.52 -8.58
C LYS A 35 30.21 -36.96 -8.48
N TYR A 36 30.13 -37.52 -7.28
CA TYR A 36 29.68 -38.88 -7.05
C TYR A 36 28.20 -38.93 -6.71
N CYS A 37 27.53 -39.93 -7.26
CA CYS A 37 26.14 -40.25 -7.00
C CYS A 37 26.04 -41.73 -6.62
N VAL A 38 25.14 -42.03 -5.69
CA VAL A 38 24.82 -43.42 -5.33
C VAL A 38 23.54 -43.83 -6.06
N LEU A 39 23.68 -44.84 -6.90
CA LEU A 39 22.59 -45.52 -7.59
C LEU A 39 22.10 -46.69 -6.73
N ASP A 40 20.91 -46.57 -6.17
CA ASP A 40 20.26 -47.61 -5.38
C ASP A 40 19.20 -48.38 -6.20
N GLY A 41 18.90 -49.61 -5.81
CA GLY A 41 17.93 -50.50 -6.47
C GLY A 41 18.47 -51.23 -7.70
N ALA A 42 19.79 -51.36 -7.84
CA ALA A 42 20.42 -52.15 -8.88
C ALA A 42 20.22 -53.67 -8.66
N PRO A 43 20.15 -54.49 -9.73
CA PRO A 43 20.02 -55.93 -9.60
C PRO A 43 21.20 -56.60 -8.86
N ILE A 44 20.88 -57.53 -7.96
CA ILE A 44 21.86 -58.39 -7.29
C ILE A 44 22.29 -59.49 -8.27
N ALA A 45 23.54 -59.43 -8.74
CA ALA A 45 24.09 -60.33 -9.73
C ALA A 45 25.35 -61.04 -9.20
N PRO A 46 25.61 -62.30 -9.61
CA PRO A 46 26.86 -62.98 -9.30
C PRO A 46 28.03 -62.36 -10.07
N GLU A 47 29.26 -62.51 -9.56
CA GLU A 47 30.50 -61.93 -10.11
C GLU A 47 30.67 -62.12 -11.62
N SER A 48 30.29 -63.29 -12.15
CA SER A 48 30.34 -63.60 -13.59
C SER A 48 29.47 -62.69 -14.48
N LYS A 49 28.43 -62.06 -13.92
CA LYS A 49 27.50 -61.17 -14.64
C LYS A 49 27.76 -59.68 -14.39
N VAL A 50 28.71 -59.32 -13.53
CA VAL A 50 29.04 -57.92 -13.22
C VAL A 50 29.43 -57.13 -14.48
N PRO A 51 30.27 -57.63 -15.41
CA PRO A 51 30.64 -56.87 -16.61
C PRO A 51 29.46 -56.55 -17.52
N ILE A 52 28.44 -57.42 -17.52
CA ILE A 52 27.21 -57.22 -18.31
C ILE A 52 26.35 -56.16 -17.63
N LEU A 53 26.20 -56.25 -16.31
CA LEU A 53 25.44 -55.29 -15.52
C LEU A 53 26.04 -53.88 -15.60
N THR A 54 27.36 -53.75 -15.50
CA THR A 54 28.08 -52.48 -15.69
C THR A 54 27.74 -51.87 -17.04
N LYS A 55 27.80 -52.63 -18.14
CA LYS A 55 27.45 -52.12 -19.47
C LYS A 55 26.00 -51.64 -19.58
N VAL A 56 25.06 -52.35 -18.95
CA VAL A 56 23.63 -51.98 -18.94
C VAL A 56 23.42 -50.68 -18.16
N LEU A 57 24.02 -50.58 -16.97
CA LEU A 57 23.92 -49.39 -16.13
C LEU A 57 24.61 -48.18 -16.77
N THR A 58 25.80 -48.35 -17.35
CA THR A 58 26.49 -47.30 -18.12
C THR A 58 25.63 -46.80 -19.28
N LYS A 59 24.98 -47.71 -20.03
CA LYS A 59 24.08 -47.31 -21.14
C LYS A 59 22.84 -46.56 -20.63
N PHE A 60 22.32 -46.92 -19.47
CA PHE A 60 21.17 -46.25 -18.86
C PHE A 60 21.53 -44.85 -18.35
N LEU A 61 22.65 -44.71 -17.63
CA LEU A 61 23.11 -43.45 -17.05
C LEU A 61 23.54 -42.44 -18.13
N ASN A 62 24.20 -42.92 -19.20
CA ASN A 62 24.58 -42.11 -20.35
C ASN A 62 23.41 -41.52 -21.15
N GLN A 63 22.15 -41.93 -20.88
CA GLN A 63 20.97 -41.29 -21.50
C GLN A 63 20.77 -39.85 -21.00
N ALA A 64 21.21 -39.55 -19.78
CA ALA A 64 21.08 -38.21 -19.20
C ALA A 64 22.36 -37.39 -19.35
N ALA A 65 23.51 -37.97 -18.98
CA ALA A 65 24.81 -37.29 -19.06
C ALA A 65 25.96 -38.32 -19.10
N PRO A 66 27.13 -37.97 -19.69
CA PRO A 66 28.28 -38.85 -19.73
C PRO A 66 28.83 -39.15 -18.33
N ILE A 67 29.08 -40.43 -18.05
CA ILE A 67 29.73 -40.89 -16.82
C ILE A 67 31.23 -41.09 -17.02
N ALA A 68 32.03 -40.72 -16.03
CA ALA A 68 33.47 -40.91 -16.01
C ALA A 68 33.86 -42.31 -15.50
N ASP A 69 33.23 -42.76 -14.42
CA ASP A 69 33.47 -44.08 -13.84
C ASP A 69 32.21 -44.65 -13.17
N LEU A 70 32.14 -45.98 -13.08
CA LEU A 70 31.05 -46.72 -12.45
C LEU A 70 31.63 -47.88 -11.63
N TYR A 71 31.50 -47.78 -10.31
CA TYR A 71 31.96 -48.79 -9.38
C TYR A 71 30.78 -49.56 -8.75
N LEU A 72 30.82 -50.89 -8.86
CA LEU A 72 29.84 -51.81 -8.29
C LEU A 72 30.48 -52.60 -7.15
N PRO A 73 30.10 -52.36 -5.89
CA PRO A 73 30.62 -53.10 -4.74
C PRO A 73 30.20 -54.58 -4.77
N ILE A 74 31.16 -55.47 -4.56
CA ILE A 74 30.97 -56.92 -4.51
C ILE A 74 31.30 -57.40 -3.09
N GLU A 75 30.41 -58.22 -2.52
CA GLU A 75 30.60 -58.91 -1.23
C GLU A 75 30.01 -60.32 -1.37
N ASP A 76 30.70 -61.32 -0.82
CA ASP A 76 30.30 -62.74 -0.91
C ASP A 76 30.00 -63.23 -2.35
N GLY A 77 30.74 -62.71 -3.34
CA GLY A 77 30.60 -63.08 -4.75
C GLY A 77 29.35 -62.56 -5.46
N LYS A 78 28.61 -61.61 -4.85
CA LYS A 78 27.42 -60.96 -5.42
C LYS A 78 27.49 -59.43 -5.27
N THR A 79 26.74 -58.70 -6.11
CA THR A 79 26.59 -57.23 -5.98
C THR A 79 25.64 -56.85 -4.84
N LYS A 80 25.94 -55.78 -4.10
CA LYS A 80 25.11 -55.31 -2.97
C LYS A 80 23.79 -54.62 -3.35
N GLY A 81 23.52 -54.47 -4.65
CA GLY A 81 22.31 -53.82 -5.16
C GLY A 81 22.39 -52.28 -5.23
N PHE A 82 23.56 -51.70 -5.01
CA PHE A 82 23.84 -50.28 -5.28
C PHE A 82 25.15 -50.11 -6.06
N ALA A 83 25.35 -48.94 -6.67
CA ALA A 83 26.56 -48.60 -7.42
C ALA A 83 26.96 -47.13 -7.17
N PHE A 84 28.26 -46.86 -7.22
CA PHE A 84 28.80 -45.51 -7.19
C PHE A 84 29.08 -45.03 -8.60
N VAL A 85 28.49 -43.89 -8.96
CA VAL A 85 28.60 -43.29 -10.30
C VAL A 85 29.38 -42.00 -10.18
N GLN A 86 30.47 -41.87 -10.92
CA GLN A 86 31.22 -40.62 -11.04
C GLN A 86 30.84 -39.91 -12.35
N TYR A 87 30.41 -38.66 -12.27
CA TYR A 87 30.14 -37.81 -13.42
C TYR A 87 31.28 -36.82 -13.68
N GLU A 88 31.40 -36.35 -14.91
CA GLU A 88 32.45 -35.37 -15.29
C GLU A 88 32.21 -33.99 -14.66
N SER A 89 30.94 -33.63 -14.44
CA SER A 89 30.49 -32.31 -13.96
C SER A 89 29.36 -32.42 -12.93
N LEU A 90 29.24 -31.44 -12.03
CA LEU A 90 28.17 -31.34 -11.04
C LEU A 90 26.79 -31.16 -11.70
N ASP A 91 26.72 -30.37 -12.78
CA ASP A 91 25.50 -30.20 -13.56
C ASP A 91 24.98 -31.52 -14.16
N ALA A 92 25.90 -32.44 -14.46
CA ALA A 92 25.56 -33.76 -14.98
C ALA A 92 24.91 -34.65 -13.90
N VAL A 93 25.36 -34.54 -12.65
CA VAL A 93 24.75 -35.24 -11.50
C VAL A 93 23.30 -34.79 -11.32
N GLU A 94 23.04 -33.48 -11.30
CA GLU A 94 21.69 -32.94 -11.07
C GLU A 94 20.72 -33.28 -12.20
N LYS A 95 21.16 -33.18 -13.45
CA LYS A 95 20.37 -33.58 -14.62
C LYS A 95 20.01 -35.05 -14.57
N SER A 96 20.95 -35.90 -14.15
CA SER A 96 20.75 -37.35 -14.04
C SER A 96 19.75 -37.70 -12.95
N ILE A 97 19.85 -37.09 -11.76
CA ILE A 97 18.88 -37.29 -10.68
C ILE A 97 17.47 -36.91 -11.12
N LYS A 98 17.29 -35.72 -11.70
CA LYS A 98 15.97 -35.23 -12.16
C LYS A 98 15.35 -36.12 -13.24
N THR A 99 16.16 -36.73 -14.10
CA THR A 99 15.68 -37.43 -15.30
C THR A 99 15.54 -38.94 -15.08
N LEU A 100 16.40 -39.54 -14.26
CA LEU A 100 16.55 -40.99 -14.14
C LEU A 100 16.12 -41.56 -12.78
N SER A 101 16.06 -40.75 -11.72
CA SER A 101 15.62 -41.23 -10.41
C SER A 101 14.15 -41.66 -10.44
N GLY A 102 13.84 -42.85 -9.92
CA GLY A 102 12.51 -43.45 -9.92
C GLY A 102 12.11 -44.14 -11.23
N LYS A 103 13.01 -44.29 -12.21
CA LYS A 103 12.74 -45.10 -13.41
C LYS A 103 12.91 -46.59 -13.12
N LYS A 104 12.07 -47.41 -13.75
CA LYS A 104 12.14 -48.88 -13.66
C LYS A 104 13.19 -49.40 -14.64
N LEU A 105 14.12 -50.22 -14.17
CA LEU A 105 15.09 -50.93 -15.02
C LEU A 105 14.47 -52.23 -15.57
N ASP A 106 13.70 -52.91 -14.74
CA ASP A 106 12.85 -54.05 -15.11
C ASP A 106 11.55 -54.05 -14.29
N VAL A 107 10.80 -55.14 -14.27
CA VAL A 107 9.53 -55.24 -13.53
C VAL A 107 9.72 -55.12 -12.00
N LYS A 108 10.88 -55.54 -11.47
CA LYS A 108 11.17 -55.63 -10.03
C LYS A 108 12.08 -54.51 -9.51
N HIS A 109 12.99 -54.01 -10.33
CA HIS A 109 14.05 -53.07 -9.94
C HIS A 109 13.68 -51.66 -10.38
N ARG A 110 13.65 -50.75 -9.41
CA ARG A 110 13.47 -49.32 -9.60
C ARG A 110 14.73 -48.62 -9.11
N LEU A 111 15.32 -47.81 -9.97
CA LEU A 111 16.58 -47.16 -9.70
C LEU A 111 16.34 -45.80 -9.03
N PHE A 112 17.07 -45.52 -7.95
CA PHE A 112 17.07 -44.24 -7.27
C PHE A 112 18.49 -43.66 -7.30
N LEU A 113 18.61 -42.40 -7.69
CA LEU A 113 19.89 -41.69 -7.73
C LEU A 113 19.89 -40.66 -6.60
N ASN A 114 20.79 -40.84 -5.64
CA ASN A 114 20.95 -39.97 -4.48
C ASN A 114 22.32 -39.28 -4.56
N LYS A 115 22.41 -38.00 -4.14
CA LYS A 115 23.72 -37.35 -4.04
C LYS A 115 24.52 -37.98 -2.91
N PHE A 116 25.84 -38.00 -3.03
CA PHE A 116 26.67 -38.50 -1.93
C PHE A 116 26.46 -37.67 -0.64
N SER A 117 26.25 -36.36 -0.77
CA SER A 117 25.89 -35.45 0.33
C SER A 117 24.56 -35.80 1.03
N ASP A 118 23.62 -36.44 0.33
CA ASP A 118 22.33 -36.81 0.90
C ASP A 118 22.48 -37.96 1.91
N ILE A 119 23.54 -38.75 1.81
CA ILE A 119 23.84 -39.85 2.74
C ILE A 119 24.26 -39.29 4.09
N GLU A 120 25.05 -38.22 4.11
CA GLU A 120 25.40 -37.54 5.37
C GLU A 120 24.17 -36.89 6.00
N LYS A 121 23.31 -36.28 5.17
CA LYS A 121 22.07 -35.62 5.62
C LYS A 121 21.02 -36.61 6.15
N TYR A 122 20.74 -37.69 5.44
CA TYR A 122 19.63 -38.60 5.76
C TYR A 122 20.04 -39.97 6.32
N GLY A 123 21.28 -40.41 6.04
CA GLY A 123 21.78 -41.75 6.40
C GLY A 123 22.53 -41.81 7.73
N THR A 124 22.99 -40.67 8.25
CA THR A 124 23.62 -40.62 9.58
C THR A 124 22.56 -40.80 10.66
N SER A 125 22.73 -41.83 11.50
CA SER A 125 21.82 -42.15 12.60
C SER A 125 21.58 -40.92 13.50
N GLY A 126 20.34 -40.42 13.53
CA GLY A 126 19.92 -39.27 14.34
C GLY A 126 19.34 -38.09 13.56
N ASN A 127 19.56 -37.99 12.24
CA ASN A 127 19.05 -36.86 11.43
C ASN A 127 17.61 -37.04 10.94
N VAL A 128 17.11 -38.28 10.91
CA VAL A 128 15.73 -38.61 10.56
C VAL A 128 15.13 -39.40 11.72
N THR A 129 14.06 -38.88 12.31
CA THR A 129 13.30 -39.57 13.37
C THR A 129 12.20 -40.41 12.73
N ASP A 130 12.13 -41.70 13.07
CA ASP A 130 11.05 -42.59 12.61
C ASP A 130 9.68 -42.23 13.23
N GLU A 131 9.69 -41.45 14.32
CA GLU A 131 8.50 -40.96 15.00
C GLU A 131 8.14 -39.54 14.52
N PHE A 132 6.92 -39.39 13.99
CA PHE A 132 6.36 -38.09 13.65
C PHE A 132 6.06 -37.30 14.92
N GLN A 133 6.79 -36.20 15.14
CA GLN A 133 6.43 -35.21 16.15
C GLN A 133 5.52 -34.16 15.51
N GLU A 134 4.31 -34.03 16.06
CA GLU A 134 3.39 -32.97 15.66
C GLU A 134 4.03 -31.60 16.00
N PRO A 135 4.01 -30.62 15.08
CA PRO A 135 4.56 -29.30 15.34
C PRO A 135 3.86 -28.64 16.52
N ASN A 136 4.62 -28.09 17.46
CA ASN A 136 4.05 -27.30 18.55
C ASN A 136 3.39 -26.04 17.98
N LEU A 137 2.05 -26.01 18.00
CA LEU A 137 1.30 -24.81 17.67
C LEU A 137 1.55 -23.76 18.76
N PRO A 138 2.06 -22.56 18.42
CA PRO A 138 2.23 -21.51 19.42
C PRO A 138 0.86 -21.16 20.03
N PRO A 139 0.83 -20.83 21.33
CA PRO A 139 -0.40 -20.41 21.98
C PRO A 139 -0.97 -19.17 21.29
N PHE A 140 -2.31 -19.06 21.25
CA PHE A 140 -2.97 -17.89 20.69
C PHE A 140 -2.66 -16.66 21.53
N GLU A 141 -1.97 -15.68 20.94
CA GLU A 141 -1.77 -14.37 21.54
C GLU A 141 -2.98 -13.48 21.22
N GLU A 142 -3.76 -13.14 22.25
CA GLU A 142 -4.83 -12.15 22.11
C GLU A 142 -4.22 -10.79 21.71
N THR A 143 -4.55 -10.33 20.51
CA THR A 143 -4.21 -8.97 20.10
C THR A 143 -5.23 -7.99 20.66
N ASP A 144 -4.75 -6.84 21.16
CA ASP A 144 -5.62 -5.69 21.44
C ASP A 144 -6.53 -5.40 20.24
N TYR A 145 -7.71 -4.85 20.50
CA TYR A 145 -8.63 -4.47 19.42
C TYR A 145 -7.94 -3.53 18.44
N LEU A 146 -7.63 -4.03 17.24
CA LEU A 146 -6.81 -3.31 16.26
C LEU A 146 -7.44 -1.99 15.84
N LYS A 147 -8.78 -1.93 15.84
CA LYS A 147 -9.62 -0.78 15.45
C LYS A 147 -9.99 0.15 16.61
N SER A 148 -9.26 0.08 17.73
CA SER A 148 -9.50 0.90 18.93
C SER A 148 -9.50 2.41 18.65
N TRP A 149 -8.69 2.89 17.70
CA TRP A 149 -8.63 4.31 17.38
C TRP A 149 -9.95 4.89 16.83
N LEU A 150 -10.84 4.05 16.31
CA LEU A 150 -12.16 4.49 15.83
C LEU A 150 -13.14 4.75 16.99
N GLN A 151 -12.81 4.35 18.21
CA GLN A 151 -13.61 4.53 19.42
C GLN A 151 -13.27 5.82 20.19
N ASP A 152 -12.43 6.69 19.62
CA ASP A 152 -12.14 8.01 20.21
C ASP A 152 -13.44 8.85 20.28
N GLU A 153 -13.83 9.24 21.49
CA GLU A 153 -15.07 9.98 21.76
C GLU A 153 -15.10 11.34 21.05
N SER A 154 -13.94 11.99 20.94
CA SER A 154 -13.75 13.26 20.23
C SER A 154 -13.70 13.10 18.70
N GLY A 155 -13.69 11.86 18.19
CA GLY A 155 -13.66 11.57 16.75
C GLY A 155 -12.44 12.14 16.03
N ARG A 156 -11.29 12.24 16.72
CA ARG A 156 -10.04 12.81 16.21
C ARG A 156 -9.39 11.88 15.18
N ASP A 157 -8.72 12.49 14.22
CA ASP A 157 -7.96 11.76 13.20
C ASP A 157 -6.49 11.69 13.62
N GLN A 158 -5.85 10.54 13.36
CA GLN A 158 -4.43 10.34 13.65
C GLN A 158 -3.58 10.63 12.42
N PHE A 159 -2.35 11.06 12.65
CA PHE A 159 -1.33 11.18 11.61
C PHE A 159 0.05 10.79 12.15
N ILE A 160 0.97 10.54 11.23
CA ILE A 160 2.37 10.29 11.52
C ILE A 160 3.18 11.51 11.21
N LEU A 161 4.14 11.82 12.10
CA LEU A 161 5.25 12.70 11.81
C LEU A 161 6.55 11.90 11.80
N GLN A 162 7.34 12.09 10.75
CA GLN A 162 8.69 11.56 10.66
C GLN A 162 9.68 12.74 10.60
N LYS A 163 10.57 12.80 11.58
CA LYS A 163 11.61 13.82 11.70
C LYS A 163 12.95 13.13 11.99
N ALA A 164 13.98 13.40 11.19
CA ALA A 164 15.29 12.75 11.36
C ALA A 164 15.12 11.22 11.54
N GLU A 165 15.53 10.65 12.67
CA GLU A 165 15.36 9.23 13.02
C GLU A 165 14.15 8.94 13.92
N VAL A 166 13.41 9.98 14.32
CA VAL A 166 12.24 9.88 15.20
C VAL A 166 10.98 9.74 14.37
N THR A 167 10.17 8.75 14.71
CA THR A 167 8.82 8.59 14.16
C THR A 167 7.82 8.59 15.31
N GLY A 168 6.75 9.38 15.18
CA GLY A 168 5.67 9.43 16.16
C GLY A 168 4.31 9.37 15.49
N VAL A 169 3.34 8.80 16.20
CA VAL A 169 1.91 8.82 15.83
C VAL A 169 1.22 9.81 16.75
N PHE A 170 0.45 10.73 16.19
CA PHE A 170 -0.19 11.80 16.93
C PHE A 170 -1.68 11.90 16.61
N TRP A 171 -2.46 12.32 17.60
CA TRP A 171 -3.84 12.75 17.46
C TRP A 171 -3.91 14.22 17.08
N ASN A 172 -4.77 14.53 16.11
CA ASN A 172 -5.01 15.91 15.69
C ASN A 172 -5.83 16.67 16.74
N LYS A 173 -5.26 17.75 17.29
CA LYS A 173 -5.91 18.70 18.20
C LYS A 173 -6.12 20.10 17.56
N ARG A 174 -6.31 20.14 16.24
CA ARG A 174 -6.61 21.37 15.48
C ARG A 174 -5.52 22.45 15.66
N LYS A 175 -5.76 23.43 16.53
CA LYS A 175 -4.84 24.54 16.85
C LYS A 175 -3.81 24.14 17.91
N ASP A 176 -4.17 23.26 18.85
CA ASP A 176 -3.29 22.85 19.93
C ASP A 176 -2.18 21.92 19.46
N ASN A 177 -1.17 21.78 20.32
CA ASN A 177 -0.10 20.82 20.11
C ASN A 177 -0.66 19.39 19.99
N PRO A 178 -0.11 18.60 19.06
CA PRO A 178 -0.68 17.31 18.74
C PRO A 178 -0.34 16.33 19.87
N GLU A 179 -1.32 15.54 20.29
CA GLU A 179 -1.13 14.60 21.39
C GLU A 179 -0.51 13.31 20.88
N PRO A 180 0.65 12.86 21.41
CA PRO A 180 1.22 11.59 20.99
C PRO A 180 0.27 10.44 21.35
N ALA A 181 -0.13 9.64 20.35
CA ALA A 181 -0.90 8.43 20.60
C ALA A 181 -0.06 7.37 21.33
N VAL A 182 1.25 7.37 21.06
CA VAL A 182 2.29 6.59 21.72
C VAL A 182 3.55 7.45 21.75
N GLU A 183 4.41 7.24 22.76
CA GLU A 183 5.72 7.86 22.83
C GLU A 183 6.50 7.71 21.49
N PRO A 184 6.98 8.82 20.90
CA PRO A 184 7.75 8.78 19.68
C PRO A 184 8.99 7.87 19.83
N ARG A 185 9.23 7.02 18.83
CA ARG A 185 10.33 6.04 18.86
C ARG A 185 11.44 6.48 17.92
N VAL A 186 12.69 6.38 18.41
CA VAL A 186 13.90 6.53 17.60
C VAL A 186 14.14 5.23 16.84
N GLY A 187 14.45 5.31 15.54
CA GLY A 187 14.76 4.14 14.72
C GLY A 187 13.56 3.22 14.47
N TRP A 188 12.33 3.74 14.54
CA TRP A 188 11.12 2.92 14.26
C TRP A 188 11.08 2.42 12.81
N THR A 189 11.72 3.15 11.89
CA THR A 189 11.90 2.80 10.49
C THR A 189 13.27 3.28 10.02
N ASP A 190 13.92 2.52 9.13
CA ASP A 190 15.15 2.96 8.47
C ASP A 190 14.85 3.94 7.32
N ARG A 191 13.66 3.82 6.72
CA ARG A 191 13.29 4.56 5.50
C ARG A 191 12.05 5.41 5.72
N TYR A 192 10.89 4.82 5.49
CA TYR A 192 9.59 5.47 5.62
C TYR A 192 8.61 4.53 6.28
N VAL A 193 7.48 5.08 6.70
CA VAL A 193 6.35 4.31 7.22
C VAL A 193 5.13 4.51 6.34
N LYS A 194 4.26 3.51 6.28
CA LYS A 194 3.03 3.58 5.49
C LYS A 194 1.90 2.88 6.24
N PHE A 195 0.75 3.52 6.32
CA PHE A 195 -0.47 2.86 6.79
C PHE A 195 -1.05 1.93 5.71
N SER A 196 -1.72 0.87 6.14
CA SER A 196 -2.59 0.10 5.28
C SER A 196 -3.80 0.93 4.80
N PRO A 197 -4.47 0.56 3.69
CA PRO A 197 -5.54 1.35 3.09
C PRO A 197 -6.71 1.73 4.02
N LYS A 198 -6.99 0.93 5.07
CA LYS A 198 -8.04 1.22 6.07
C LYS A 198 -7.46 1.69 7.41
N GLY A 199 -6.15 1.87 7.49
CA GLY A 199 -5.45 2.35 8.68
C GLY A 199 -5.35 1.34 9.81
N THR A 200 -5.68 0.06 9.61
CA THR A 200 -5.60 -0.96 10.66
C THR A 200 -4.16 -1.25 11.08
N TYR A 201 -3.25 -1.29 10.11
CA TYR A 201 -1.86 -1.65 10.31
C TYR A 201 -0.94 -0.49 9.92
N LEU A 202 0.13 -0.31 10.67
CA LEU A 202 1.25 0.53 10.32
C LEU A 202 2.42 -0.35 9.87
N PHE A 203 3.05 -0.06 8.74
CA PHE A 203 4.20 -0.80 8.25
C PHE A 203 5.45 0.08 8.31
N SER A 204 6.51 -0.43 8.95
CA SER A 204 7.84 0.17 8.90
C SER A 204 8.80 -0.64 8.06
N VAL A 205 9.65 0.06 7.33
CA VAL A 205 10.53 -0.50 6.29
C VAL A 205 11.97 -0.46 6.78
N HIS A 206 12.57 -1.64 6.88
CA HIS A 206 13.94 -1.86 7.37
C HIS A 206 14.80 -2.56 6.31
N ALA A 207 16.12 -2.51 6.47
CA ALA A 207 17.03 -3.25 5.58
C ALA A 207 16.78 -4.79 5.62
N GLN A 208 16.38 -5.33 6.77
CA GLN A 208 16.10 -6.77 6.93
C GLN A 208 14.74 -7.20 6.36
N GLY A 209 13.80 -6.26 6.18
CA GLY A 209 12.43 -6.56 5.82
C GLY A 209 11.44 -5.53 6.35
N ILE A 210 10.19 -5.96 6.51
CA ILE A 210 9.09 -5.09 6.93
C ILE A 210 8.53 -5.58 8.26
N GLN A 211 8.08 -4.65 9.09
CA GLN A 211 7.39 -4.94 10.33
C GLN A 211 6.00 -4.31 10.32
N ALA A 212 4.99 -5.10 10.69
CA ALA A 212 3.63 -4.61 10.90
C ALA A 212 3.40 -4.31 12.39
N TRP A 213 2.76 -3.18 12.65
CA TRP A 213 2.41 -2.66 13.96
C TRP A 213 0.90 -2.40 14.02
N GLY A 214 0.29 -2.62 15.17
CA GLY A 214 -1.14 -2.33 15.35
C GLY A 214 -1.57 -2.34 16.82
N GLY A 215 -2.86 -2.11 17.03
CA GLY A 215 -3.44 -1.89 18.36
C GLY A 215 -3.25 -0.45 18.86
N LYS A 216 -3.67 -0.20 20.10
CA LYS A 216 -3.60 1.13 20.74
C LYS A 216 -2.15 1.59 20.92
N ASP A 217 -1.28 0.68 21.36
CA ASP A 217 0.12 0.97 21.68
C ASP A 217 1.09 0.73 20.51
N PHE A 218 0.56 0.41 19.31
CA PHE A 218 1.36 0.00 18.15
C PHE A 218 2.39 -1.07 18.51
N LYS A 219 1.90 -2.20 19.03
CA LYS A 219 2.71 -3.39 19.31
C LYS A 219 3.11 -4.06 18.00
N GLN A 220 4.28 -4.69 17.98
CA GLN A 220 4.76 -5.40 16.80
C GLN A 220 3.93 -6.67 16.60
N LEU A 221 3.24 -6.77 15.46
CA LEU A 221 2.35 -7.91 15.16
C LEU A 221 3.08 -9.00 14.39
N LYS A 222 3.68 -8.65 13.24
CA LYS A 222 4.31 -9.60 12.32
C LYS A 222 5.56 -9.00 11.69
N ARG A 223 6.48 -9.88 11.27
CA ARG A 223 7.69 -9.54 10.51
C ARG A 223 7.63 -10.23 9.15
N PHE A 224 7.96 -9.50 8.10
CA PHE A 224 8.00 -9.98 6.73
C PHE A 224 9.47 -9.90 6.26
N PRO A 225 10.22 -11.02 6.34
CA PRO A 225 11.64 -11.02 6.02
C PRO A 225 11.83 -10.92 4.49
N HIS A 226 12.06 -9.70 4.01
CA HIS A 226 12.39 -9.41 2.62
C HIS A 226 13.57 -8.43 2.56
N PRO A 227 14.81 -8.94 2.39
CA PRO A 227 16.00 -8.10 2.42
C PRO A 227 15.96 -6.96 1.41
N ASN A 228 16.41 -5.78 1.84
CA ASN A 228 16.59 -4.56 1.05
C ASN A 228 15.33 -4.03 0.34
N VAL A 229 14.15 -4.34 0.88
CA VAL A 229 12.88 -3.88 0.33
C VAL A 229 12.82 -2.35 0.16
N ARG A 230 12.30 -1.91 -0.99
CA ARG A 230 12.20 -0.49 -1.35
C ARG A 230 10.77 0.01 -1.45
N LEU A 231 9.88 -0.79 -2.02
CA LEU A 231 8.50 -0.41 -2.29
C LEU A 231 7.54 -1.39 -1.63
N ILE A 232 6.46 -0.84 -1.09
CA ILE A 232 5.37 -1.59 -0.47
C ILE A 232 4.02 -1.10 -0.99
N ASP A 233 3.12 -2.05 -1.21
CA ASP A 233 1.74 -1.80 -1.61
C ASP A 233 0.80 -2.82 -0.97
N PHE A 234 -0.49 -2.53 -0.98
CA PHE A 234 -1.47 -3.31 -0.23
C PHE A 234 -2.66 -3.64 -1.10
N SER A 235 -3.30 -4.76 -0.78
CA SER A 235 -4.64 -5.02 -1.30
C SER A 235 -5.67 -4.09 -0.64
N PRO A 236 -6.71 -3.63 -1.37
CA PRO A 236 -7.74 -2.71 -0.85
C PRO A 236 -8.39 -3.14 0.46
N ASN A 237 -8.59 -4.44 0.68
CA ASN A 237 -9.22 -4.98 1.89
C ASN A 237 -8.22 -5.42 2.98
N GLU A 238 -6.95 -5.03 2.88
CA GLU A 238 -5.88 -5.30 3.86
C GLU A 238 -5.58 -6.79 4.08
N LYS A 239 -5.86 -7.66 3.10
CA LYS A 239 -5.53 -9.08 3.18
C LYS A 239 -4.08 -9.37 2.81
N TYR A 240 -3.57 -8.70 1.78
CA TYR A 240 -2.25 -8.97 1.22
C TYR A 240 -1.36 -7.74 1.21
N LEU A 241 -0.06 -7.98 1.42
CA LEU A 241 1.01 -7.01 1.32
C LEU A 241 1.90 -7.39 0.14
N VAL A 242 2.15 -6.44 -0.75
CA VAL A 242 3.08 -6.60 -1.87
C VAL A 242 4.37 -5.85 -1.55
N THR A 243 5.49 -6.54 -1.71
CA THR A 243 6.81 -5.98 -1.41
C THR A 243 7.77 -6.20 -2.57
N LEU A 244 8.58 -5.19 -2.86
CA LEU A 244 9.56 -5.25 -3.94
C LEU A 244 10.95 -4.89 -3.42
N SER A 245 11.90 -5.79 -3.67
CA SER A 245 13.33 -5.54 -3.48
C SER A 245 14.03 -5.41 -4.83
N PRO A 246 15.02 -4.50 -4.99
CA PRO A 246 15.89 -4.47 -6.15
C PRO A 246 16.77 -5.73 -6.23
N ASP A 247 17.06 -6.33 -5.07
CA ASP A 247 17.94 -7.47 -4.94
C ASP A 247 17.11 -8.76 -5.08
N PRO A 248 17.59 -9.75 -5.86
CA PRO A 248 16.89 -11.02 -5.99
C PRO A 248 16.93 -11.78 -4.67
N ILE A 249 15.89 -12.59 -4.43
CA ILE A 249 15.86 -13.54 -3.33
C ILE A 249 16.95 -14.59 -3.56
N VAL A 250 17.91 -14.63 -2.64
CA VAL A 250 18.96 -15.64 -2.58
C VAL A 250 18.68 -16.53 -1.37
N LEU A 251 18.62 -17.83 -1.61
CA LEU A 251 18.46 -18.80 -0.53
C LEU A 251 19.76 -18.90 0.27
N PRO A 252 19.70 -18.83 1.60
CA PRO A 252 20.84 -19.20 2.43
C PRO A 252 21.29 -20.64 2.12
N PRO A 253 22.59 -20.96 2.26
CA PRO A 253 23.07 -22.33 2.20
C PRO A 253 22.27 -23.24 3.14
N ASP A 254 22.10 -24.51 2.77
CA ASP A 254 21.24 -25.44 3.53
C ASP A 254 21.72 -25.62 4.99
N ASP A 255 23.02 -25.48 5.25
CA ASP A 255 23.60 -25.63 6.58
C ASP A 255 23.54 -24.35 7.42
N HIS A 256 23.05 -23.24 6.86
CA HIS A 256 23.00 -21.95 7.55
C HIS A 256 21.77 -21.88 8.48
N PRO A 257 21.91 -21.43 9.76
CA PRO A 257 20.79 -21.40 10.72
C PRO A 257 19.59 -20.55 10.26
N LYS A 258 19.85 -19.49 9.49
CA LYS A 258 18.79 -18.67 8.84
C LYS A 258 17.90 -19.46 7.86
N ARG A 259 18.33 -20.63 7.36
CA ARG A 259 17.54 -21.46 6.45
C ARG A 259 16.21 -21.90 7.08
N ALA A 260 16.22 -22.23 8.37
CA ALA A 260 15.02 -22.65 9.10
C ALA A 260 13.99 -21.51 9.29
N SER A 261 14.44 -20.25 9.32
CA SER A 261 13.58 -19.08 9.48
C SER A 261 13.32 -18.32 8.17
N PHE A 262 13.92 -18.76 7.05
CA PHE A 262 13.75 -18.13 5.74
C PHE A 262 12.53 -18.72 5.03
N PRO A 263 11.48 -17.92 4.74
CA PRO A 263 10.19 -18.46 4.31
C PRO A 263 10.14 -18.81 2.82
N PHE A 264 11.27 -18.80 2.10
CA PHE A 264 11.33 -18.96 0.65
C PHE A 264 11.92 -20.31 0.24
N GLY A 265 11.23 -21.01 -0.67
CA GLY A 265 11.70 -22.24 -1.30
C GLY A 265 12.54 -22.01 -2.57
N PRO A 266 13.08 -23.09 -3.18
CA PRO A 266 13.83 -23.07 -4.45
C PRO A 266 13.12 -22.34 -5.59
N GLU A 267 11.79 -22.41 -5.65
CA GLU A 267 10.96 -21.75 -6.66
C GLU A 267 10.93 -20.22 -6.54
N SER A 268 11.36 -19.68 -5.41
CA SER A 268 11.41 -18.24 -5.16
C SER A 268 12.79 -17.64 -5.47
N GLN A 269 13.79 -18.46 -5.79
CA GLN A 269 15.14 -17.98 -6.06
C GLN A 269 15.16 -17.10 -7.33
N GLY A 270 15.79 -15.93 -7.22
CA GLY A 270 15.84 -14.95 -8.32
C GLY A 270 14.61 -14.04 -8.44
N HIS A 271 13.54 -14.30 -7.69
CA HIS A 271 12.38 -13.42 -7.63
C HIS A 271 12.67 -12.16 -6.83
N LYS A 272 11.96 -11.07 -7.13
CA LYS A 272 12.16 -9.74 -6.53
C LYS A 272 10.89 -9.16 -5.91
N LEU A 273 9.74 -9.63 -6.39
CA LEU A 273 8.42 -9.21 -5.94
C LEU A 273 7.80 -10.33 -5.10
N VAL A 274 7.30 -10.00 -3.93
CA VAL A 274 6.69 -10.96 -3.00
C VAL A 274 5.31 -10.48 -2.57
N VAL A 275 4.36 -11.40 -2.58
CA VAL A 275 3.02 -11.21 -2.03
C VAL A 275 2.91 -11.99 -0.73
N TRP A 276 2.62 -11.27 0.34
CA TRP A 276 2.47 -11.79 1.70
C TRP A 276 1.00 -11.74 2.10
N GLU A 277 0.57 -12.67 2.92
CA GLU A 277 -0.69 -12.53 3.66
C GLU A 277 -0.43 -11.84 5.00
N ILE A 278 -1.15 -10.75 5.26
CA ILE A 278 -0.85 -9.86 6.41
C ILE A 278 -1.15 -10.55 7.75
N ALA A 279 -2.24 -11.31 7.81
CA ALA A 279 -2.68 -11.99 9.04
C ALA A 279 -1.71 -13.09 9.48
N THR A 280 -1.24 -13.91 8.53
CA THR A 280 -0.35 -15.05 8.81
C THR A 280 1.13 -14.64 8.82
N GLY A 281 1.51 -13.63 8.04
CA GLY A 281 2.91 -13.23 7.86
C GLY A 281 3.67 -14.09 6.85
N LEU A 282 2.98 -14.99 6.12
CA LEU A 282 3.61 -15.96 5.22
C LEU A 282 3.61 -15.44 3.77
N PRO A 283 4.67 -15.77 2.98
CA PRO A 283 4.67 -15.46 1.55
C PRO A 283 3.72 -16.41 0.83
N VAL A 284 2.77 -15.86 0.09
CA VAL A 284 1.81 -16.63 -0.70
C VAL A 284 2.35 -16.89 -2.10
N ARG A 285 2.96 -15.87 -2.71
CA ARG A 285 3.56 -15.97 -4.04
C ARG A 285 4.76 -15.05 -4.19
N THR A 286 5.69 -15.48 -5.05
CA THR A 286 6.85 -14.69 -5.47
C THR A 286 6.85 -14.57 -6.99
N PHE A 287 7.33 -13.43 -7.50
CA PHE A 287 7.41 -13.15 -8.92
C PHE A 287 8.77 -12.57 -9.30
N ALA A 288 9.30 -13.03 -10.43
CA ALA A 288 10.39 -12.37 -11.13
C ALA A 288 9.94 -11.00 -11.65
N LEU A 289 10.85 -10.03 -11.64
CA LEU A 289 10.61 -8.74 -12.27
C LEU A 289 10.66 -8.94 -13.80
N PRO A 290 9.74 -8.34 -14.58
CA PRO A 290 9.83 -8.37 -16.02
C PRO A 290 11.18 -7.81 -16.52
N PRO A 291 11.84 -8.43 -17.51
CA PRO A 291 13.18 -8.00 -17.97
C PRO A 291 13.27 -6.54 -18.41
N HIS A 292 12.19 -5.99 -18.97
CA HIS A 292 12.13 -4.60 -19.42
C HIS A 292 12.07 -3.57 -18.27
N LEU A 293 11.80 -4.02 -17.04
CA LEU A 293 11.81 -3.18 -15.84
C LEU A 293 13.10 -3.34 -15.03
N GLU A 294 14.00 -4.24 -15.43
CA GLU A 294 15.30 -4.37 -14.77
C GLU A 294 16.21 -3.19 -15.08
N ASN A 295 16.90 -2.68 -14.04
CA ASN A 295 17.86 -1.57 -14.12
C ASN A 295 17.30 -0.24 -14.65
N VAL A 296 15.97 -0.10 -14.72
CA VAL A 296 15.32 1.17 -15.07
C VAL A 296 15.31 2.08 -13.84
N LYS A 297 15.70 3.35 -14.02
CA LYS A 297 15.76 4.35 -12.94
C LYS A 297 14.37 4.70 -12.39
N GLU A 298 13.36 4.68 -13.25
CA GLU A 298 11.97 4.99 -12.92
C GLU A 298 11.09 3.79 -13.29
N MET A 299 10.38 3.25 -12.31
CA MET A 299 9.49 2.11 -12.50
C MET A 299 8.06 2.53 -12.19
N VAL A 300 7.13 2.08 -13.02
CA VAL A 300 5.70 2.22 -12.75
C VAL A 300 5.35 1.34 -11.55
N TRP A 301 4.75 1.94 -10.52
CA TRP A 301 4.30 1.27 -9.32
C TRP A 301 2.86 1.70 -9.02
N PRO A 302 1.95 0.79 -8.63
CA PRO A 302 2.16 -0.64 -8.35
C PRO A 302 2.12 -1.55 -9.60
N LEU A 303 2.86 -2.68 -9.53
CA LEU A 303 2.92 -3.69 -10.62
C LEU A 303 1.78 -4.72 -10.54
N LEU A 304 1.31 -5.01 -9.33
CA LEU A 304 0.17 -5.86 -9.05
C LEU A 304 -0.99 -4.94 -8.71
N LYS A 305 -2.07 -5.01 -9.49
CA LYS A 305 -3.29 -4.24 -9.23
C LYS A 305 -4.38 -5.22 -8.81
N TRP A 306 -5.17 -4.83 -7.81
CA TRP A 306 -6.14 -5.68 -7.12
C TRP A 306 -7.57 -5.32 -7.49
N SER A 307 -8.48 -6.30 -7.44
CA SER A 307 -9.92 -6.02 -7.38
C SER A 307 -10.30 -5.40 -6.04
N TYR A 308 -11.45 -4.74 -6.00
CA TYR A 308 -11.97 -4.04 -4.82
C TYR A 308 -12.15 -4.94 -3.56
N ASP A 309 -12.28 -6.25 -3.74
CA ASP A 309 -12.50 -7.24 -2.67
C ASP A 309 -11.30 -8.18 -2.43
N ASP A 310 -10.15 -7.91 -3.05
CA ASP A 310 -8.93 -8.72 -3.01
C ASP A 310 -9.06 -10.13 -3.61
N LYS A 311 -10.18 -10.45 -4.31
CA LYS A 311 -10.39 -11.77 -4.92
C LYS A 311 -9.50 -12.00 -6.14
N TYR A 312 -9.32 -10.98 -6.96
CA TYR A 312 -8.49 -11.04 -8.16
C TYR A 312 -7.32 -10.09 -8.05
N VAL A 313 -6.17 -10.53 -8.54
CA VAL A 313 -4.99 -9.68 -8.73
C VAL A 313 -4.44 -9.93 -10.12
N ALA A 314 -4.04 -8.86 -10.81
CA ALA A 314 -3.44 -9.00 -12.14
C ALA A 314 -2.08 -8.31 -12.21
N ARG A 315 -1.28 -8.79 -13.16
CA ARG A 315 -0.02 -8.17 -13.57
C ARG A 315 0.16 -8.25 -15.07
N VAL A 316 0.88 -7.29 -15.62
CA VAL A 316 1.30 -7.33 -17.03
C VAL A 316 2.38 -8.40 -17.22
N GLY A 317 2.14 -9.30 -18.16
CA GLY A 317 3.14 -10.21 -18.72
C GLY A 317 3.48 -9.82 -20.17
N PRO A 318 4.44 -10.50 -20.80
CA PRO A 318 4.79 -10.24 -22.20
C PRO A 318 3.61 -10.57 -23.12
N ASN A 319 2.98 -9.54 -23.71
CA ASN A 319 1.80 -9.65 -24.59
C ASN A 319 0.61 -10.41 -23.96
N ALA A 320 0.50 -10.40 -22.64
CA ALA A 320 -0.58 -11.06 -21.93
C ALA A 320 -0.84 -10.41 -20.59
N LEU A 321 -2.08 -10.49 -20.13
CA LEU A 321 -2.47 -10.11 -18.78
C LEU A 321 -2.64 -11.39 -17.95
N ALA A 322 -1.81 -11.53 -16.93
CA ALA A 322 -1.90 -12.65 -15.99
C ALA A 322 -2.82 -12.25 -14.83
N ILE A 323 -4.00 -12.85 -14.75
CA ILE A 323 -4.98 -12.66 -13.68
C ILE A 323 -4.94 -13.88 -12.78
N TYR A 324 -4.78 -13.67 -11.48
CA TYR A 324 -4.73 -14.69 -10.45
C TYR A 324 -5.97 -14.61 -9.57
N ASP A 325 -6.52 -15.77 -9.21
CA ASP A 325 -7.59 -15.90 -8.22
C ASP A 325 -6.98 -16.21 -6.86
N THR A 326 -7.22 -15.34 -5.88
CA THR A 326 -6.64 -15.49 -4.54
C THR A 326 -7.36 -16.53 -3.68
N THR A 327 -8.56 -16.96 -4.06
CA THR A 327 -9.28 -18.04 -3.39
C THR A 327 -8.76 -19.43 -3.80
N GLU A 328 -8.13 -19.54 -4.98
CA GLU A 328 -7.54 -20.77 -5.50
C GLU A 328 -6.01 -20.79 -5.38
N ASN A 329 -5.46 -20.40 -4.22
CA ASN A 329 -4.02 -20.41 -3.96
C ASN A 329 -3.18 -19.63 -5.01
N PHE A 330 -3.71 -18.48 -5.44
CA PHE A 330 -3.12 -17.63 -6.48
C PHE A 330 -2.87 -18.41 -7.79
N ALA A 331 -3.78 -19.31 -8.16
CA ALA A 331 -3.78 -19.93 -9.47
C ALA A 331 -4.17 -18.90 -10.54
N LEU A 332 -3.65 -19.08 -11.76
CA LEU A 332 -4.12 -18.28 -12.91
C LEU A 332 -5.60 -18.58 -13.16
N LEU A 333 -6.39 -17.54 -13.40
CA LEU A 333 -7.82 -17.66 -13.75
C LEU A 333 -7.96 -18.54 -15.01
N ASP A 334 -8.77 -19.60 -14.95
CA ASP A 334 -8.86 -20.69 -15.95
C ASP A 334 -7.52 -21.31 -16.39
N LYS A 335 -6.49 -21.26 -15.53
CA LYS A 335 -5.14 -21.78 -15.76
C LYS A 335 -4.41 -21.17 -16.97
N LYS A 336 -4.91 -20.08 -17.56
CA LYS A 336 -4.32 -19.44 -18.74
C LYS A 336 -4.37 -17.91 -18.62
N PRO A 337 -3.28 -17.20 -18.96
CA PRO A 337 -3.29 -15.75 -19.03
C PRO A 337 -4.17 -15.27 -20.19
N VAL A 338 -4.74 -14.07 -20.05
CA VAL A 338 -5.53 -13.42 -21.10
C VAL A 338 -4.57 -12.85 -22.14
N LYS A 339 -4.61 -13.35 -23.37
CA LYS A 339 -3.73 -12.88 -24.45
C LYS A 339 -4.16 -11.49 -24.91
N ILE A 340 -3.31 -10.49 -24.70
CA ILE A 340 -3.55 -9.10 -25.09
C ILE A 340 -2.22 -8.56 -25.63
N ASP A 341 -2.10 -8.54 -26.95
CA ASP A 341 -0.88 -8.11 -27.61
C ASP A 341 -0.60 -6.62 -27.36
N GLY A 342 0.62 -6.31 -26.91
CA GLY A 342 1.06 -4.93 -26.69
C GLY A 342 0.34 -4.19 -25.57
N ILE A 343 -0.20 -4.88 -24.55
CA ILE A 343 -0.76 -4.19 -23.37
C ILE A 343 0.31 -3.31 -22.69
N VAL A 344 -0.04 -2.05 -22.44
CA VAL A 344 0.86 -1.09 -21.79
C VAL A 344 0.47 -0.88 -20.33
N ASP A 345 -0.81 -0.55 -20.08
CA ASP A 345 -1.34 -0.37 -18.74
C ASP A 345 -2.77 -0.91 -18.62
N PHE A 346 -3.17 -1.20 -17.39
CA PHE A 346 -4.50 -1.66 -17.04
C PHE A 346 -4.87 -1.19 -15.64
N GLU A 347 -6.16 -1.05 -15.34
CA GLU A 347 -6.64 -0.73 -13.99
C GLU A 347 -7.91 -1.50 -13.68
N PHE A 348 -8.02 -1.99 -12.44
CA PHE A 348 -9.25 -2.55 -11.92
C PHE A 348 -10.22 -1.44 -11.51
N ALA A 349 -11.51 -1.70 -11.64
CA ALA A 349 -12.53 -0.88 -11.03
C ALA A 349 -12.35 -0.83 -9.50
N PRO A 350 -12.36 0.36 -8.87
CA PRO A 350 -12.16 0.52 -7.43
C PRO A 350 -13.33 0.00 -6.58
N ALA A 351 -14.50 -0.20 -7.19
CA ALA A 351 -15.69 -0.77 -6.58
C ALA A 351 -16.35 -1.82 -7.51
N GLY A 352 -17.26 -2.62 -6.96
CA GLY A 352 -18.04 -3.57 -7.74
C GLY A 352 -19.03 -2.86 -8.65
N VAL A 353 -19.03 -3.23 -9.94
CA VAL A 353 -19.81 -2.53 -10.97
C VAL A 353 -21.17 -3.20 -11.16
N GLN A 354 -22.25 -2.42 -11.08
CA GLN A 354 -23.59 -2.87 -11.45
C GLN A 354 -23.83 -2.57 -12.94
N LEU A 355 -23.52 -3.53 -13.81
CA LEU A 355 -23.81 -3.40 -15.23
C LEU A 355 -25.32 -3.30 -15.48
N ALA A 356 -25.73 -2.46 -16.43
CA ALA A 356 -27.15 -2.29 -16.80
C ALA A 356 -27.85 -3.59 -17.23
N SER A 357 -27.09 -4.56 -17.74
CA SER A 357 -27.61 -5.89 -18.12
C SER A 357 -27.85 -6.83 -16.93
N ALA A 358 -27.27 -6.54 -15.77
CA ALA A 358 -27.38 -7.37 -14.58
C ALA A 358 -28.62 -6.97 -13.76
N ARG A 359 -29.33 -7.97 -13.21
CA ARG A 359 -30.46 -7.70 -12.29
C ARG A 359 -29.92 -7.16 -10.97
N LYS A 360 -30.74 -6.42 -10.23
CA LYS A 360 -30.37 -5.86 -8.91
C LYS A 360 -29.95 -6.91 -7.86
N GLN A 361 -30.28 -8.18 -8.08
CA GLN A 361 -29.93 -9.30 -7.19
C GLN A 361 -28.69 -10.06 -7.68
N ASP A 362 -28.24 -9.84 -8.91
CA ASP A 362 -27.04 -10.49 -9.44
C ASP A 362 -25.80 -9.89 -8.73
N PRO A 363 -24.72 -10.68 -8.54
CA PRO A 363 -23.51 -10.17 -7.92
C PRO A 363 -22.88 -9.06 -8.77
N LEU A 364 -22.23 -8.11 -8.09
CA LEU A 364 -21.49 -7.04 -8.74
C LEU A 364 -20.39 -7.63 -9.64
N SER A 365 -20.20 -7.01 -10.80
CA SER A 365 -19.24 -7.46 -11.80
C SER A 365 -17.84 -6.90 -11.50
N TYR A 366 -16.82 -7.68 -11.84
CA TYR A 366 -15.43 -7.29 -11.71
C TYR A 366 -14.94 -6.76 -13.06
N VAL A 367 -14.84 -5.46 -13.19
CA VAL A 367 -14.43 -4.82 -14.45
C VAL A 367 -12.98 -4.38 -14.38
N LEU A 368 -12.25 -4.62 -15.46
CA LEU A 368 -10.88 -4.19 -15.67
C LEU A 368 -10.80 -3.41 -16.98
N ALA A 369 -10.19 -2.23 -16.95
CA ALA A 369 -9.87 -1.45 -18.14
C ALA A 369 -8.42 -1.67 -18.54
N TYR A 370 -8.14 -1.79 -19.82
CA TYR A 370 -6.77 -1.85 -20.34
C TYR A 370 -6.66 -1.10 -21.67
N TRP A 371 -5.44 -0.73 -22.03
CA TRP A 371 -5.18 -0.13 -23.33
C TRP A 371 -3.97 -0.75 -24.05
N THR A 372 -4.02 -0.71 -25.38
CA THR A 372 -2.91 -1.10 -26.24
C THR A 372 -2.59 0.04 -27.22
N PRO A 373 -1.31 0.35 -27.47
CA PRO A 373 -0.89 1.43 -28.34
C PRO A 373 -1.09 1.07 -29.81
N GLU A 374 -0.96 2.09 -30.67
CA GLU A 374 -1.04 1.90 -32.12
C GLU A 374 0.20 1.15 -32.62
N THR A 375 -0.03 0.10 -33.40
CA THR A 375 1.01 -0.66 -34.10
C THR A 375 0.80 -0.52 -35.60
N ALA A 376 1.77 -0.94 -36.42
CA ALA A 376 1.66 -0.84 -37.89
C ALA A 376 0.38 -1.50 -38.47
N ASN A 377 -0.16 -2.52 -37.78
CA ASN A 377 -1.30 -3.31 -38.25
C ASN A 377 -2.58 -3.14 -37.41
N GLN A 378 -2.53 -2.45 -36.26
CA GLN A 378 -3.67 -2.30 -35.36
C GLN A 378 -3.71 -0.89 -34.78
N THR A 379 -4.92 -0.33 -34.71
CA THR A 379 -5.17 0.97 -34.06
C THR A 379 -4.98 0.87 -32.56
N ALA A 380 -4.68 1.99 -31.91
CA ALA A 380 -4.74 2.04 -30.45
C ALA A 380 -6.18 1.69 -30.01
N ARG A 381 -6.33 0.96 -28.91
CA ARG A 381 -7.64 0.63 -28.37
C ARG A 381 -7.63 0.67 -26.85
N VAL A 382 -8.76 1.05 -26.30
CA VAL A 382 -9.05 0.92 -24.86
C VAL A 382 -10.25 0.01 -24.75
N ALA A 383 -10.15 -0.97 -23.86
CA ALA A 383 -11.18 -1.99 -23.71
C ALA A 383 -11.52 -2.24 -22.24
N LEU A 384 -12.80 -2.48 -21.99
CA LEU A 384 -13.34 -2.95 -20.73
C LEU A 384 -13.50 -4.47 -20.80
N LEU A 385 -12.91 -5.16 -19.84
CA LEU A 385 -12.94 -6.61 -19.69
C LEU A 385 -13.74 -6.95 -18.44
N ASP A 386 -14.70 -7.87 -18.57
CA ASP A 386 -15.27 -8.55 -17.42
C ASP A 386 -14.35 -9.69 -16.99
N VAL A 387 -13.85 -9.65 -15.75
CA VAL A 387 -12.73 -10.48 -15.31
C VAL A 387 -13.07 -11.97 -15.22
N PRO A 388 -14.16 -12.41 -14.55
CA PRO A 388 -14.50 -13.82 -14.46
C PRO A 388 -14.81 -14.46 -15.80
N SER A 389 -15.55 -13.76 -16.68
CA SER A 389 -15.94 -14.31 -17.98
C SER A 389 -14.88 -14.10 -19.07
N LYS A 390 -13.89 -13.23 -18.82
CA LYS A 390 -12.90 -12.74 -19.80
C LYS A 390 -13.55 -12.14 -21.06
N ARG A 391 -14.81 -11.73 -20.96
CA ARG A 391 -15.55 -11.12 -22.07
C ARG A 391 -15.23 -9.65 -22.15
N VAL A 392 -14.86 -9.18 -23.33
CA VAL A 392 -14.75 -7.74 -23.60
C VAL A 392 -16.14 -7.14 -23.65
N LEU A 393 -16.43 -6.21 -22.74
CA LEU A 393 -17.71 -5.52 -22.61
C LEU A 393 -17.84 -4.40 -23.63
N ARG A 394 -16.79 -3.58 -23.75
CA ARG A 394 -16.75 -2.41 -24.64
C ARG A 394 -15.33 -2.17 -25.13
N THR A 395 -15.18 -1.70 -26.36
CA THR A 395 -13.90 -1.28 -26.93
C THR A 395 -14.09 0.02 -27.69
N ILE A 396 -13.12 0.94 -27.53
CA ILE A 396 -12.97 2.13 -28.34
C ILE A 396 -11.68 2.01 -29.15
N ASN A 397 -11.72 2.43 -30.41
CA ASN A 397 -10.54 2.48 -31.27
C ASN A 397 -10.13 3.94 -31.46
N LEU A 398 -8.84 4.20 -31.31
CA LEU A 398 -8.23 5.50 -31.29
C LEU A 398 -7.09 5.56 -32.32
N PHE A 399 -6.82 6.76 -32.83
CA PHE A 399 -5.79 6.99 -33.85
C PHE A 399 -4.85 8.10 -33.40
N GLN A 400 -3.58 8.02 -33.78
CA GLN A 400 -2.57 9.05 -33.47
C GLN A 400 -2.43 9.27 -31.97
N VAL A 401 -2.37 8.17 -31.22
CA VAL A 401 -2.28 8.19 -29.76
C VAL A 401 -0.82 8.17 -29.35
N SER A 402 -0.45 9.05 -28.42
CA SER A 402 0.87 9.07 -27.80
C SER A 402 0.84 8.37 -26.44
N ASP A 403 -0.15 8.66 -25.59
CA ASP A 403 -0.28 8.10 -24.25
C ASP A 403 -1.76 8.00 -23.84
N VAL A 404 -2.08 7.08 -22.94
CA VAL A 404 -3.42 6.91 -22.37
C VAL A 404 -3.31 6.69 -20.87
N LYS A 405 -4.05 7.49 -20.10
CA LYS A 405 -4.23 7.29 -18.66
C LYS A 405 -5.68 6.98 -18.33
N LEU A 406 -5.87 5.99 -17.46
CA LEU A 406 -7.16 5.53 -17.00
C LEU A 406 -7.44 6.21 -15.64
N HIS A 407 -8.66 6.73 -15.46
CA HIS A 407 -9.08 7.40 -14.24
C HIS A 407 -10.47 6.93 -13.85
N TRP A 408 -10.53 6.04 -12.86
CA TRP A 408 -11.79 5.55 -12.31
C TRP A 408 -12.41 6.54 -11.32
N GLN A 409 -13.74 6.63 -11.33
CA GLN A 409 -14.50 7.22 -10.24
C GLN A 409 -14.62 6.20 -9.09
N ASP A 410 -14.65 6.66 -7.83
CA ASP A 410 -14.56 5.81 -6.63
C ASP A 410 -15.60 4.69 -6.54
N ASP A 411 -16.84 4.96 -6.95
CA ASP A 411 -17.95 3.99 -7.00
C ASP A 411 -17.98 3.19 -8.32
N ALA A 412 -16.97 3.37 -9.18
CA ALA A 412 -16.81 2.73 -10.48
C ALA A 412 -17.99 2.94 -11.45
N GLU A 413 -18.77 4.02 -11.29
CA GLU A 413 -19.87 4.36 -12.21
C GLU A 413 -19.35 4.86 -13.57
N TYR A 414 -18.24 5.61 -13.52
CA TYR A 414 -17.62 6.25 -14.66
C TYR A 414 -16.14 5.89 -14.75
N LEU A 415 -15.67 5.66 -15.97
CA LEU A 415 -14.25 5.61 -16.29
C LEU A 415 -13.93 6.77 -17.23
N GLY A 416 -13.06 7.67 -16.78
CA GLY A 416 -12.47 8.73 -17.59
C GLY A 416 -11.17 8.22 -18.21
N VAL A 417 -11.08 8.25 -19.53
CA VAL A 417 -9.88 7.89 -20.29
C VAL A 417 -9.27 9.15 -20.85
N LYS A 418 -8.11 9.53 -20.32
CA LYS A 418 -7.33 10.66 -20.80
C LYS A 418 -6.43 10.17 -21.94
N VAL A 419 -6.75 10.55 -23.17
CA VAL A 419 -6.02 10.17 -24.39
C VAL A 419 -5.21 11.35 -24.91
N ASP A 420 -3.89 11.28 -24.83
CA ASP A 420 -3.01 12.28 -25.42
C ASP A 420 -2.77 11.93 -26.89
N ARG A 421 -3.28 12.79 -27.78
CA ARG A 421 -3.22 12.62 -29.23
C ARG A 421 -2.24 13.61 -29.84
N HIS A 422 -1.53 13.18 -30.87
CA HIS A 422 -0.64 14.05 -31.62
C HIS A 422 -1.25 14.41 -32.98
N THR A 423 -0.94 15.60 -33.45
CA THR A 423 -1.27 16.00 -34.83
C THR A 423 -0.50 15.16 -35.85
N LYS A 424 -0.96 15.10 -37.11
CA LYS A 424 -0.26 14.37 -38.19
C LYS A 424 1.22 14.75 -38.33
N SER A 425 1.59 15.99 -38.00
CA SER A 425 2.97 16.49 -38.02
C SER A 425 3.80 16.06 -36.79
N LYS A 426 3.17 15.47 -35.76
CA LYS A 426 3.74 15.10 -34.45
C LYS A 426 4.37 16.28 -33.68
N LYS A 427 4.01 17.52 -34.04
CA LYS A 427 4.58 18.73 -33.43
C LYS A 427 3.82 19.22 -32.20
N THR A 428 2.53 18.91 -32.13
CA THR A 428 1.65 19.36 -31.05
C THR A 428 0.81 18.21 -30.55
N ILE A 429 0.67 18.13 -29.24
CA ILE A 429 -0.14 17.17 -28.51
C ILE A 429 -1.36 17.88 -27.94
N PHE A 430 -2.52 17.23 -28.03
CA PHE A 430 -3.77 17.68 -27.46
C PHE A 430 -4.50 16.50 -26.83
N THR A 431 -5.29 16.74 -25.79
CA THR A 431 -5.96 15.66 -25.05
C THR A 431 -7.42 15.51 -25.47
N ASN A 432 -7.83 14.26 -25.69
CA ASN A 432 -9.22 13.86 -25.74
C ASN A 432 -9.58 13.13 -24.43
N LEU A 433 -10.69 13.50 -23.82
CA LEU A 433 -11.26 12.79 -22.67
C LEU A 433 -12.43 11.94 -23.14
N GLU A 434 -12.37 10.64 -22.87
CA GLU A 434 -13.42 9.68 -23.23
C GLU A 434 -14.01 9.05 -21.97
N PHE A 435 -15.32 9.22 -21.76
CA PHE A 435 -16.02 8.82 -20.54
C PHE A 435 -16.93 7.64 -20.81
N PHE A 436 -16.63 6.50 -20.19
CA PHE A 436 -17.48 5.31 -20.21
C PHE A 436 -18.49 5.38 -19.07
N LYS A 437 -19.76 5.11 -19.35
CA LYS A 437 -20.84 5.06 -18.34
C LYS A 437 -21.24 3.61 -18.13
N LEU A 438 -20.72 2.99 -17.07
CA LEU A 438 -20.84 1.53 -16.89
C LEU A 438 -22.24 1.10 -16.41
N ASN A 439 -22.96 2.00 -15.73
CA ASN A 439 -24.31 1.77 -15.23
C ASN A 439 -25.39 1.91 -16.32
N GLU A 440 -25.02 2.36 -17.51
CA GLU A 440 -25.93 2.59 -18.63
C GLU A 440 -25.87 1.45 -19.66
N LYS A 441 -26.98 1.21 -20.35
CA LYS A 441 -27.07 0.12 -21.34
C LYS A 441 -26.07 0.34 -22.49
N ASP A 442 -25.39 -0.74 -22.88
CA ASP A 442 -24.38 -0.77 -23.95
C ASP A 442 -23.12 0.08 -23.69
N ILE A 443 -22.95 0.60 -22.47
CA ILE A 443 -21.81 1.40 -22.00
C ILE A 443 -21.51 2.55 -22.99
N PRO A 444 -22.38 3.59 -23.02
CA PRO A 444 -22.18 4.72 -23.91
C PRO A 444 -20.90 5.47 -23.54
N VAL A 445 -20.19 5.94 -24.58
CA VAL A 445 -18.94 6.68 -24.45
C VAL A 445 -19.19 8.12 -24.88
N GLU A 446 -18.89 9.05 -23.98
CA GLU A 446 -18.94 10.48 -24.25
C GLU A 446 -17.52 11.02 -24.48
N LYS A 447 -17.39 11.92 -25.44
CA LYS A 447 -16.09 12.45 -25.85
C LYS A 447 -16.05 13.96 -25.67
N ILE A 448 -14.99 14.44 -25.01
CA ILE A 448 -14.67 15.86 -24.87
C ILE A 448 -13.29 16.08 -25.51
N GLU A 449 -13.22 16.94 -26.52
CA GLU A 449 -11.96 17.29 -27.19
C GLU A 449 -11.42 18.61 -26.61
N LEU A 450 -10.17 18.58 -26.14
CA LEU A 450 -9.47 19.74 -25.65
C LEU A 450 -8.37 20.11 -26.64
N LYS A 451 -8.12 21.41 -26.81
CA LYS A 451 -7.01 21.91 -27.63
C LYS A 451 -5.66 21.84 -26.91
N GLU A 452 -5.71 21.62 -25.60
CA GLU A 452 -4.59 21.65 -24.67
C GLU A 452 -4.21 20.24 -24.25
N ILE A 453 -3.02 20.07 -23.67
CA ILE A 453 -2.61 18.83 -23.01
C ILE A 453 -3.02 18.87 -21.54
N VAL A 454 -3.76 17.86 -21.09
CA VAL A 454 -4.17 17.73 -19.68
C VAL A 454 -2.99 17.21 -18.87
N ILE A 455 -2.54 18.00 -17.90
CA ILE A 455 -1.46 17.65 -16.96
C ILE A 455 -2.02 16.75 -15.86
N ASN A 456 -3.16 17.15 -15.28
CA ASN A 456 -3.77 16.49 -14.15
C ASN A 456 -5.29 16.39 -14.33
N PHE A 457 -5.85 15.26 -13.90
CA PHE A 457 -7.27 14.94 -13.98
C PHE A 457 -7.65 14.24 -12.68
N GLN A 458 -8.73 14.68 -12.03
CA GLN A 458 -9.27 14.01 -10.85
C GLN A 458 -10.79 14.11 -10.80
N TRP A 459 -11.42 12.97 -10.53
CA TRP A 459 -12.84 12.89 -10.18
C TRP A 459 -13.10 13.42 -8.78
N GLU A 460 -14.29 13.97 -8.57
CA GLU A 460 -14.81 14.18 -7.23
C GLU A 460 -15.10 12.83 -6.56
N PRO A 461 -14.58 12.59 -5.35
CA PRO A 461 -14.89 11.41 -4.56
C PRO A 461 -16.40 11.28 -4.32
N LYS A 462 -16.97 10.12 -4.66
CA LYS A 462 -18.42 9.83 -4.53
C LYS A 462 -19.33 10.83 -5.26
N GLY A 463 -18.79 11.52 -6.27
CA GLY A 463 -19.51 12.49 -7.11
C GLY A 463 -19.36 12.17 -8.59
N ASP A 464 -20.00 13.01 -9.43
CA ASP A 464 -19.95 12.94 -10.88
C ASP A 464 -19.31 14.19 -11.52
N ARG A 465 -18.71 15.06 -10.70
CA ARG A 465 -17.94 16.23 -11.14
C ARG A 465 -16.47 15.86 -11.25
N PHE A 466 -15.72 16.63 -12.03
CA PHE A 466 -14.26 16.46 -12.12
C PHE A 466 -13.58 17.78 -12.48
N ILE A 467 -12.28 17.84 -12.25
CA ILE A 467 -11.44 18.98 -12.58
C ILE A 467 -10.29 18.51 -13.46
N THR A 468 -9.96 19.33 -14.45
CA THR A 468 -8.74 19.17 -15.24
C THR A 468 -7.84 20.37 -15.07
N ILE A 469 -6.54 20.11 -14.96
CA ILE A 469 -5.50 21.12 -15.16
C ILE A 469 -4.85 20.83 -16.50
N SER A 470 -4.90 21.78 -17.41
CA SER A 470 -4.35 21.68 -18.76
C SER A 470 -3.38 22.81 -19.06
N LYS A 471 -2.55 22.62 -20.08
CA LYS A 471 -1.67 23.66 -20.63
C LYS A 471 -1.59 23.54 -22.14
N LEU A 472 -1.30 24.64 -22.82
CA LEU A 472 -1.01 24.59 -24.24
C LEU A 472 0.37 23.98 -24.48
N ASP A 473 0.46 22.99 -25.37
CA ASP A 473 1.74 22.37 -25.76
C ASP A 473 2.51 23.30 -26.71
N VAL A 474 3.59 23.91 -26.23
CA VAL A 474 4.42 24.86 -26.98
C VAL A 474 5.89 24.46 -26.85
N ALA A 475 6.61 24.35 -27.98
CA ALA A 475 7.98 23.84 -28.03
C ALA A 475 9.01 24.57 -27.13
N ASN A 476 8.76 25.84 -26.78
CA ASN A 476 9.60 26.64 -25.89
C ASN A 476 8.82 27.01 -24.61
N GLU A 477 8.74 26.08 -23.66
CA GLU A 477 8.09 26.31 -22.38
C GLU A 477 8.98 27.12 -21.42
N ASN A 478 8.55 28.33 -21.09
CA ASN A 478 9.10 29.08 -19.96
C ASN A 478 8.29 28.75 -18.70
N ARG A 479 8.89 28.01 -17.76
CA ARG A 479 8.26 27.58 -16.49
C ARG A 479 8.01 28.74 -15.50
N SER A 480 8.65 29.90 -15.70
CA SER A 480 8.46 31.06 -14.84
C SER A 480 7.18 31.85 -15.14
N ILE A 481 6.50 31.55 -16.25
CA ILE A 481 5.26 32.22 -16.65
C ILE A 481 4.08 31.27 -16.35
N PRO A 482 3.03 31.73 -15.65
CA PRO A 482 1.88 30.89 -15.36
C PRO A 482 1.06 30.68 -16.63
N LYS A 483 0.93 29.42 -17.04
CA LYS A 483 0.22 29.03 -18.28
C LYS A 483 -0.79 27.91 -18.07
N ASN A 484 -0.95 27.42 -16.84
CA ASN A 484 -1.89 26.35 -16.56
C ASN A 484 -3.31 26.92 -16.54
N ILE A 485 -4.22 26.10 -17.04
CA ILE A 485 -5.64 26.39 -17.21
C ILE A 485 -6.40 25.35 -16.39
N ILE A 486 -7.24 25.82 -15.47
CA ILE A 486 -8.03 24.97 -14.59
C ILE A 486 -9.47 25.03 -15.08
N THR A 487 -10.02 23.87 -15.46
CA THR A 487 -11.41 23.79 -15.90
C THR A 487 -12.20 22.86 -14.99
N PHE A 488 -13.33 23.36 -14.49
CA PHE A 488 -14.29 22.62 -13.68
C PHE A 488 -15.40 22.07 -14.58
N TYR A 489 -15.66 20.78 -14.44
CA TYR A 489 -16.69 20.07 -15.21
C TYR A 489 -17.78 19.55 -14.30
N ALA A 490 -19.02 19.68 -14.76
CA ALA A 490 -20.20 19.15 -14.09
C ALA A 490 -21.18 18.61 -15.15
N PRO A 491 -22.05 17.66 -14.77
CA PRO A 491 -23.11 17.20 -15.66
C PRO A 491 -24.12 18.34 -15.95
N GLU A 492 -24.49 18.46 -17.21
CA GLU A 492 -25.50 19.39 -17.69
C GLU A 492 -26.89 18.99 -17.18
N ILE A 493 -27.63 19.97 -16.64
CA ILE A 493 -29.03 19.82 -16.27
C ILE A 493 -29.86 19.89 -17.56
N SER A 494 -30.25 18.73 -18.09
CA SER A 494 -31.16 18.69 -19.24
C SER A 494 -32.55 19.19 -18.84
N LYS A 495 -33.02 20.30 -19.46
CA LYS A 495 -34.40 20.79 -19.34
C LYS A 495 -35.43 19.84 -19.97
N ASN A 496 -34.99 18.96 -20.87
CA ASN A 496 -35.83 17.98 -21.55
C ASN A 496 -35.66 16.59 -20.93
N LYS A 497 -36.72 16.06 -20.31
CA LYS A 497 -36.78 14.69 -19.72
C LYS A 497 -36.51 13.53 -20.71
N ALA A 498 -36.37 13.82 -22.00
CA ALA A 498 -36.20 12.83 -23.06
C ALA A 498 -34.75 12.39 -23.31
N ASN A 499 -33.74 13.15 -22.86
CA ASN A 499 -32.33 12.77 -23.03
C ASN A 499 -31.73 12.40 -21.67
N THR A 500 -31.71 11.10 -21.37
CA THR A 500 -31.34 10.53 -20.06
C THR A 500 -29.82 10.45 -19.86
N LEU A 501 -29.03 10.59 -20.93
CA LEU A 501 -27.58 10.50 -20.85
C LEU A 501 -26.99 11.81 -20.32
N LYS A 502 -26.41 11.77 -19.11
CA LYS A 502 -25.64 12.88 -18.53
C LYS A 502 -24.57 13.34 -19.52
N LYS A 503 -24.40 14.63 -19.75
CA LYS A 503 -23.32 15.18 -20.57
C LYS A 503 -22.47 16.10 -19.71
N TRP A 504 -21.14 16.00 -19.76
CA TRP A 504 -20.28 16.90 -18.99
C TRP A 504 -19.94 18.16 -19.78
N ILE A 505 -20.06 19.30 -19.12
CA ILE A 505 -19.70 20.60 -19.68
C ILE A 505 -18.74 21.33 -18.75
N GLY A 506 -17.73 21.97 -19.34
CA GLY A 506 -16.85 22.87 -18.62
C GLY A 506 -17.59 24.16 -18.32
N PHE A 507 -17.85 24.42 -17.04
CA PHE A 507 -18.72 25.53 -16.62
C PHE A 507 -17.94 26.69 -15.99
N LYS A 508 -16.72 26.43 -15.51
CA LYS A 508 -15.80 27.46 -15.01
C LYS A 508 -14.41 27.17 -15.52
N ASN A 509 -13.74 28.19 -16.05
CA ASN A 509 -12.36 28.15 -16.47
C ASN A 509 -11.57 29.26 -15.77
N ILE A 510 -10.39 28.93 -15.24
CA ILE A 510 -9.44 29.84 -14.62
C ILE A 510 -8.10 29.68 -15.33
N GLU A 511 -7.70 30.70 -16.08
CA GLU A 511 -6.47 30.71 -16.87
C GLU A 511 -5.30 31.38 -16.14
N ASN A 512 -4.08 31.20 -16.65
CA ASN A 512 -2.85 31.86 -16.19
C ASN A 512 -2.52 31.59 -14.71
N LYS A 513 -2.60 30.32 -14.30
CA LYS A 513 -2.20 29.86 -12.96
C LYS A 513 -0.92 28.99 -13.00
N PHE A 514 -0.26 28.85 -11.85
CA PHE A 514 0.85 27.91 -11.64
C PHE A 514 0.39 26.55 -11.08
N LEU A 515 -0.85 26.48 -10.61
CA LEU A 515 -1.44 25.29 -9.99
C LEU A 515 -1.31 24.07 -10.91
N ASN A 516 -0.89 22.95 -10.35
CA ASN A 516 -0.60 21.72 -11.10
C ASN A 516 -1.12 20.44 -10.44
N THR A 517 -1.50 20.52 -9.16
CA THR A 517 -1.99 19.40 -8.38
C THR A 517 -3.42 19.65 -7.93
N ILE A 518 -4.28 18.66 -8.14
CA ILE A 518 -5.66 18.64 -7.66
C ILE A 518 -5.67 17.70 -6.45
N SER A 519 -6.34 18.11 -5.38
CA SER A 519 -6.56 17.28 -4.20
C SER A 519 -7.97 17.52 -3.68
N PHE A 520 -8.88 16.58 -3.96
CA PHE A 520 -10.26 16.62 -3.48
C PHE A 520 -10.38 16.16 -2.03
N SER A 521 -11.35 16.75 -1.31
CA SER A 521 -11.81 16.22 -0.04
C SER A 521 -12.42 14.81 -0.24
N PRO A 522 -12.11 13.82 0.61
CA PRO A 522 -12.71 12.48 0.54
C PRO A 522 -14.23 12.43 0.66
N LYS A 523 -14.88 13.54 1.05
CA LYS A 523 -16.34 13.70 1.09
C LYS A 523 -16.92 14.40 -0.13
N GLY A 524 -16.09 14.81 -1.09
CA GLY A 524 -16.47 15.67 -2.20
C GLY A 524 -16.65 17.13 -1.76
N ARG A 525 -17.31 17.92 -2.61
CA ARG A 525 -17.62 19.35 -2.47
C ARG A 525 -16.42 20.31 -2.39
N PHE A 526 -15.42 20.03 -1.57
CA PHE A 526 -14.25 20.88 -1.40
C PHE A 526 -13.06 20.32 -2.17
N VAL A 527 -12.26 21.22 -2.74
CA VAL A 527 -11.03 20.88 -3.45
C VAL A 527 -9.94 21.89 -3.13
N THR A 528 -8.72 21.37 -2.94
CA THR A 528 -7.51 22.16 -2.82
C THR A 528 -6.71 22.00 -4.10
N LEU A 529 -6.43 23.13 -4.75
CA LEU A 529 -5.52 23.20 -5.88
C LEU A 529 -4.19 23.71 -5.37
N SER A 530 -3.09 23.04 -5.72
CA SER A 530 -1.76 23.42 -5.26
C SER A 530 -0.74 23.48 -6.38
N THR A 531 0.28 24.31 -6.18
CA THR A 531 1.49 24.36 -7.00
C THR A 531 2.58 23.55 -6.31
N ILE A 532 2.74 22.29 -6.72
CA ILE A 532 3.74 21.37 -6.15
C ILE A 532 4.82 21.09 -7.20
N GLY A 533 6.09 21.28 -6.82
CA GLY A 533 7.21 21.08 -7.75
C GLY A 533 7.35 22.23 -8.78
N GLY A 534 8.59 22.65 -9.03
CA GLY A 534 8.91 23.88 -9.77
C GLY A 534 9.98 24.67 -9.03
N SER A 535 10.30 25.88 -9.48
CA SER A 535 11.16 26.79 -8.70
C SER A 535 10.54 26.94 -7.30
N ALA A 536 11.29 26.61 -6.25
CA ALA A 536 10.83 26.46 -4.86
C ALA A 536 10.07 27.68 -4.29
N THR A 537 10.13 28.82 -5.00
CA THR A 537 9.57 30.11 -4.62
C THR A 537 8.10 30.34 -5.00
N GLN A 538 7.46 29.43 -5.75
CA GLN A 538 6.10 29.63 -6.29
C GLN A 538 5.01 28.76 -5.66
N GLY A 539 5.30 28.05 -4.55
CA GLY A 539 4.34 27.17 -3.90
C GLY A 539 3.12 27.93 -3.34
N SER A 540 1.93 27.57 -3.80
CA SER A 540 0.66 28.19 -3.41
C SER A 540 -0.44 27.13 -3.26
N LEU A 541 -1.39 27.37 -2.37
CA LEU A 541 -2.60 26.57 -2.19
C LEU A 541 -3.83 27.46 -2.35
N GLU A 542 -4.77 27.03 -3.18
CA GLU A 542 -6.06 27.68 -3.36
C GLU A 542 -7.17 26.69 -3.01
N PHE A 543 -8.15 27.15 -2.23
CA PHE A 543 -9.26 26.33 -1.75
C PHE A 543 -10.55 26.75 -2.45
N TYR A 544 -11.28 25.77 -2.98
CA TYR A 544 -12.52 25.97 -3.71
C TYR A 544 -13.65 25.13 -3.11
N ASP A 545 -14.83 25.74 -2.97
CA ASP A 545 -16.10 25.07 -2.69
C ASP A 545 -16.88 24.95 -4.00
N LEU A 546 -17.29 23.72 -4.37
CA LEU A 546 -18.06 23.43 -5.57
C LEU A 546 -19.57 23.63 -5.37
N ASP A 547 -20.05 23.71 -4.13
CA ASP A 547 -21.47 23.90 -3.75
C ASP A 547 -21.62 25.10 -2.81
N TYR A 548 -21.07 26.24 -3.20
CA TYR A 548 -21.13 27.44 -2.38
C TYR A 548 -22.58 27.93 -2.19
N ALA A 549 -22.99 28.19 -0.95
CA ALA A 549 -24.38 28.53 -0.60
C ALA A 549 -24.75 30.01 -0.83
N GLY A 550 -23.78 30.88 -1.12
CA GLY A 550 -24.03 32.29 -1.37
C GLY A 550 -24.71 32.57 -2.72
N GLU A 551 -25.02 33.84 -2.97
CA GLU A 551 -25.67 34.27 -4.21
C GLU A 551 -24.80 33.97 -5.44
N LYS A 552 -25.41 33.30 -6.43
CA LYS A 552 -24.80 33.11 -7.74
C LYS A 552 -24.84 34.44 -8.50
N LYS A 553 -23.72 34.82 -9.10
CA LYS A 553 -23.69 35.97 -10.01
C LYS A 553 -24.36 35.59 -11.33
N ASP A 554 -25.02 36.54 -11.99
CA ASP A 554 -25.66 36.36 -13.32
C ASP A 554 -24.71 35.84 -14.42
N THR A 555 -23.40 36.01 -14.22
CA THR A 555 -22.35 35.54 -15.14
C THR A 555 -22.06 34.04 -15.04
N GLU A 556 -22.62 33.35 -14.04
CA GLU A 556 -22.36 31.92 -13.83
C GLU A 556 -23.42 31.04 -14.50
N PRO A 557 -23.00 29.93 -15.12
CA PRO A 557 -23.92 29.05 -15.84
C PRO A 557 -24.98 28.42 -14.92
N GLU A 558 -26.26 28.66 -15.21
CA GLU A 558 -27.40 28.03 -14.53
C GLU A 558 -27.69 26.59 -15.02
N ASN A 559 -27.04 26.15 -16.10
CA ASN A 559 -27.26 24.84 -16.69
C ASN A 559 -26.50 23.69 -15.98
N VAL A 560 -25.83 23.98 -14.86
CA VAL A 560 -25.13 22.98 -14.04
C VAL A 560 -25.53 23.09 -12.56
N ASN A 561 -25.58 21.95 -11.88
CA ASN A 561 -25.82 21.91 -10.43
C ASN A 561 -24.51 22.06 -9.66
N ALA A 562 -23.81 23.18 -9.88
CA ALA A 562 -22.58 23.54 -9.18
C ALA A 562 -22.50 25.06 -8.98
N HIS A 563 -21.82 25.49 -7.93
CA HIS A 563 -21.48 26.88 -7.64
C HIS A 563 -20.04 26.93 -7.13
N VAL A 564 -19.09 27.18 -8.03
CA VAL A 564 -17.67 27.19 -7.67
C VAL A 564 -17.26 28.56 -7.16
N LYS A 565 -16.80 28.60 -5.91
CA LYS A 565 -16.23 29.81 -5.31
C LYS A 565 -14.88 29.49 -4.68
N GLN A 566 -13.89 30.35 -4.96
CA GLN A 566 -12.65 30.36 -4.21
C GLN A 566 -12.93 30.90 -2.80
N VAL A 567 -12.69 30.06 -1.79
CA VAL A 567 -12.94 30.36 -0.36
C VAL A 567 -11.67 30.81 0.36
N GLY A 568 -10.50 30.32 -0.08
CA GLY A 568 -9.22 30.62 0.56
C GLY A 568 -8.04 30.58 -0.41
N SER A 569 -6.96 31.27 -0.04
CA SER A 569 -5.69 31.29 -0.77
C SER A 569 -4.56 31.46 0.22
N ASN A 570 -3.55 30.59 0.16
CA ASN A 570 -2.38 30.64 1.02
C ASN A 570 -1.10 30.43 0.20
N GLN A 571 -0.05 31.15 0.56
CA GLN A 571 1.28 30.92 0.00
C GLN A 571 2.04 29.94 0.90
N PHE A 572 2.63 28.91 0.31
CA PHE A 572 3.53 28.00 1.01
C PHE A 572 4.69 27.61 0.10
N SER A 573 5.77 28.40 0.19
CA SER A 573 7.02 28.14 -0.51
C SER A 573 7.62 26.81 -0.07
N GLY A 574 8.22 26.06 -1.01
CA GLY A 574 8.79 24.75 -0.71
C GLY A 574 7.78 23.62 -0.44
N ILE A 575 6.48 23.80 -0.72
CA ILE A 575 5.53 22.69 -0.61
C ILE A 575 5.94 21.51 -1.51
N THR A 576 6.05 20.33 -0.91
CA THR A 576 6.37 19.09 -1.63
C THR A 576 5.14 18.22 -1.83
N ASP A 577 4.21 18.23 -0.88
CA ASP A 577 3.07 17.32 -0.87
C ASP A 577 1.88 17.97 -0.14
N VAL A 578 0.65 17.54 -0.52
CA VAL A 578 -0.60 17.95 0.11
C VAL A 578 -1.54 16.75 0.24
N GLN A 579 -2.21 16.61 1.38
CA GLN A 579 -3.15 15.53 1.62
C GLN A 579 -4.31 15.97 2.52
N TRP A 580 -5.52 15.61 2.11
CA TRP A 580 -6.71 15.72 2.96
C TRP A 580 -6.72 14.64 4.02
N ASP A 581 -7.27 14.98 5.18
CA ASP A 581 -7.60 14.00 6.20
C ASP A 581 -8.79 13.11 5.73
N PRO A 582 -8.96 11.90 6.28
CA PRO A 582 -10.01 10.98 5.84
C PRO A 582 -11.44 11.48 6.14
N SER A 583 -11.60 12.39 7.10
CA SER A 583 -12.90 12.98 7.41
C SER A 583 -13.29 14.09 6.43
N GLY A 584 -12.31 14.72 5.77
CA GLY A 584 -12.51 15.80 4.80
C GLY A 584 -12.66 17.20 5.43
N ARG A 585 -12.17 17.37 6.67
CA ARG A 585 -12.23 18.62 7.44
C ARG A 585 -10.92 19.42 7.41
N PHE A 586 -9.80 18.73 7.25
CA PHE A 586 -8.46 19.28 7.38
C PHE A 586 -7.60 18.95 6.17
N VAL A 587 -6.71 19.88 5.83
CA VAL A 587 -5.71 19.71 4.77
C VAL A 587 -4.33 19.88 5.38
N ALA A 588 -3.50 18.85 5.27
CA ALA A 588 -2.09 18.95 5.61
C ALA A 588 -1.28 19.23 4.34
N ALA A 589 -0.48 20.30 4.37
CA ALA A 589 0.54 20.57 3.36
C ALA A 589 1.89 20.53 4.04
N TRP A 590 2.91 19.96 3.41
CA TRP A 590 4.24 19.90 4.03
C TRP A 590 5.38 20.03 3.04
N SER A 591 6.55 20.33 3.60
CA SER A 591 7.83 20.50 2.93
C SER A 591 8.80 19.43 3.44
N SER A 592 9.15 18.49 2.56
CA SER A 592 9.97 17.32 2.89
C SER A 592 11.47 17.55 2.68
N PHE A 593 12.26 17.20 3.69
CA PHE A 593 13.72 17.14 3.68
C PHE A 593 14.27 16.21 2.59
N TRP A 594 13.52 15.17 2.20
CA TRP A 594 13.93 14.28 1.11
C TRP A 594 13.98 14.97 -0.25
N ARG A 595 13.27 16.09 -0.42
CA ARG A 595 13.25 16.87 -1.66
C ARG A 595 14.19 18.07 -1.61
N HIS A 596 14.21 18.82 -0.51
CA HIS A 596 15.12 19.95 -0.29
C HIS A 596 15.34 20.20 1.19
N LYS A 597 16.46 20.86 1.54
CA LYS A 597 16.93 21.02 2.93
C LYS A 597 16.49 22.32 3.63
N ILE A 598 15.70 23.16 2.99
CA ILE A 598 15.38 24.52 3.45
C ILE A 598 13.89 24.60 3.80
N GLU A 599 13.54 25.25 4.92
CA GLU A 599 12.15 25.50 5.33
C GLU A 599 11.29 24.23 5.35
N ASN A 600 11.79 23.17 5.99
CA ASN A 600 11.04 21.93 6.18
C ASN A 600 10.08 22.03 7.37
N GLY A 601 8.94 21.37 7.27
CA GLY A 601 7.84 21.52 8.22
C GLY A 601 6.50 21.22 7.58
N TYR A 602 5.41 21.45 8.32
CA TYR A 602 4.06 21.24 7.82
C TYR A 602 3.10 22.33 8.29
N ARG A 603 2.06 22.53 7.49
CA ARG A 603 0.94 23.44 7.74
C ARG A 603 -0.35 22.67 7.71
N LEU A 604 -1.20 22.92 8.70
CA LEU A 604 -2.53 22.36 8.79
C LEU A 604 -3.54 23.46 8.52
N PHE A 605 -4.42 23.23 7.55
CA PHE A 605 -5.51 24.11 7.19
C PHE A 605 -6.85 23.45 7.50
N ASP A 606 -7.87 24.25 7.72
CA ASP A 606 -9.26 23.78 7.61
C ASP A 606 -9.68 23.64 6.14
N PHE A 607 -10.87 23.08 5.90
CA PHE A 607 -11.43 22.91 4.56
C PHE A 607 -11.71 24.24 3.82
N SER A 608 -11.81 25.36 4.54
CA SER A 608 -12.02 26.70 3.98
C SER A 608 -10.72 27.43 3.63
N GLY A 609 -9.58 26.91 4.08
CA GLY A 609 -8.25 27.47 3.88
C GLY A 609 -7.75 28.33 5.03
N ASN A 610 -8.39 28.34 6.20
CA ASN A 610 -7.82 28.99 7.38
C ASN A 610 -6.66 28.16 7.91
N LEU A 611 -5.54 28.83 8.19
CA LEU A 611 -4.38 28.21 8.79
C LEU A 611 -4.66 27.92 10.27
N LEU A 612 -4.67 26.64 10.63
CA LEU A 612 -4.84 26.19 12.00
C LEU A 612 -3.48 26.09 12.72
N ARG A 613 -2.46 25.65 11.98
CA ARG A 613 -1.13 25.40 12.55
C ARG A 613 -0.03 25.49 11.51
N ASP A 614 1.11 26.05 11.89
CA ASP A 614 2.34 26.14 11.08
C ASP A 614 3.52 25.73 11.96
N GLU A 615 4.15 24.59 11.65
CA GLU A 615 5.29 24.08 12.39
C GLU A 615 6.47 23.90 11.45
N LEU A 616 7.53 24.68 11.70
CA LEU A 616 8.83 24.51 11.08
C LEU A 616 9.63 23.48 11.87
N ILE A 617 10.00 22.39 11.22
CA ILE A 617 10.68 21.26 11.84
C ILE A 617 11.93 20.94 11.03
N ASP A 618 13.08 21.02 11.69
CA ASP A 618 14.35 20.65 11.07
C ASP A 618 14.39 19.15 10.75
N GLU A 619 14.97 18.79 9.60
CA GLU A 619 15.01 17.44 9.04
C GLU A 619 13.63 16.74 8.99
N PHE A 620 12.56 17.50 8.76
CA PHE A 620 11.21 16.96 8.59
C PHE A 620 11.08 16.14 7.31
N LYS A 621 10.74 14.86 7.41
CA LYS A 621 10.72 13.93 6.28
C LYS A 621 9.32 13.75 5.70
N ALA A 622 8.33 13.43 6.54
CA ALA A 622 7.00 13.07 6.06
C ALA A 622 5.89 13.37 7.06
N PHE A 623 4.72 13.73 6.52
CA PHE A 623 3.43 13.76 7.18
C PHE A 623 2.53 12.72 6.51
N VAL A 624 1.84 11.86 7.26
CA VAL A 624 0.91 10.87 6.69
C VAL A 624 -0.34 10.75 7.55
N TRP A 625 -1.52 11.06 7.00
CA TRP A 625 -2.79 10.80 7.67
C TRP A 625 -3.06 9.29 7.78
N ARG A 626 -3.58 8.85 8.94
CA ARG A 626 -4.07 7.48 9.13
C ARG A 626 -5.41 7.31 8.41
N PRO A 627 -5.53 6.45 7.39
CA PRO A 627 -6.80 6.22 6.69
C PRO A 627 -7.89 5.68 7.62
N ARG A 628 -9.15 5.81 7.21
CA ARG A 628 -10.31 5.21 7.90
C ARG A 628 -10.99 4.20 6.99
N PRO A 629 -11.48 3.07 7.54
CA PRO A 629 -12.37 2.18 6.80
C PRO A 629 -13.67 2.91 6.46
N ASP A 630 -14.42 2.33 5.51
CA ASP A 630 -15.75 2.82 5.19
C ASP A 630 -16.67 2.88 6.41
N SER A 631 -17.48 3.94 6.44
CA SER A 631 -18.41 4.18 7.53
C SER A 631 -19.49 3.10 7.58
N LEU A 632 -19.69 2.53 8.77
CA LEU A 632 -20.77 1.58 9.08
C LEU A 632 -22.17 2.24 9.14
N LEU A 633 -22.26 3.58 9.01
CA LEU A 633 -23.52 4.29 9.08
C LEU A 633 -24.44 3.91 7.93
N THR A 634 -25.65 3.46 8.28
CA THR A 634 -26.69 3.13 7.30
C THR A 634 -27.26 4.38 6.65
N GLY A 635 -27.96 4.22 5.52
CA GLY A 635 -28.70 5.32 4.90
C GLY A 635 -29.75 5.95 5.83
N GLY A 636 -30.30 5.19 6.77
CA GLY A 636 -31.22 5.69 7.80
C GLY A 636 -30.51 6.59 8.81
N ASP A 637 -29.35 6.17 9.30
CA ASP A 637 -28.58 6.94 10.30
C ASP A 637 -28.06 8.24 9.69
N ARG A 638 -27.57 8.21 8.45
CA ARG A 638 -27.16 9.44 7.73
C ARG A 638 -28.31 10.43 7.59
N LYS A 639 -29.55 9.96 7.38
CA LYS A 639 -30.74 10.82 7.35
C LYS A 639 -31.06 11.41 8.72
N LYS A 640 -30.93 10.62 9.80
CA LYS A 640 -31.11 11.11 11.18
C LYS A 640 -30.08 12.20 11.52
N VAL A 641 -28.81 11.99 11.19
CA VAL A 641 -27.74 12.98 11.40
C VAL A 641 -28.05 14.28 10.68
N ARG A 642 -28.50 14.22 9.40
CA ARG A 642 -28.91 15.42 8.66
C ARG A 642 -30.12 16.13 9.26
N LYS A 643 -31.07 15.38 9.84
CA LYS A 643 -32.26 15.95 10.49
C LYS A 643 -31.91 16.69 11.79
N ASN A 644 -30.99 16.14 12.59
CA ASN A 644 -30.62 16.67 13.89
C ASN A 644 -29.31 17.50 13.85
N LEU A 645 -28.92 17.98 12.66
CA LEU A 645 -27.65 18.67 12.45
C LEU A 645 -27.48 19.91 13.36
N ARG A 646 -28.58 20.62 13.64
CA ARG A 646 -28.56 21.80 14.52
C ARG A 646 -28.21 21.45 15.96
N GLU A 647 -28.75 20.35 16.48
CA GLU A 647 -28.46 19.87 17.84
C GLU A 647 -27.01 19.43 17.95
N TYR A 648 -26.52 18.67 16.97
CA TYR A 648 -25.11 18.27 16.93
C TYR A 648 -24.16 19.46 16.77
N SER A 649 -24.52 20.46 15.94
CA SER A 649 -23.72 21.68 15.80
C SER A 649 -23.55 22.37 17.15
N ALA A 650 -24.66 22.61 17.87
CA ALA A 650 -24.59 23.26 19.18
C ALA A 650 -23.75 22.47 20.19
N GLN A 651 -23.87 21.14 20.20
CA GLN A 651 -23.03 20.27 21.05
C GLN A 651 -21.54 20.36 20.69
N PHE A 652 -21.20 20.38 19.40
CA PHE A 652 -19.81 20.51 18.97
C PHE A 652 -19.24 21.90 19.24
N ASP A 653 -20.04 22.95 19.05
CA ASP A 653 -19.64 24.33 19.35
C ASP A 653 -19.37 24.50 20.86
N GLU A 654 -20.19 23.88 21.72
CA GLU A 654 -19.97 23.85 23.18
C GLU A 654 -18.68 23.09 23.54
N ILE A 655 -18.47 21.89 22.97
CA ILE A 655 -17.25 21.10 23.21
C ILE A 655 -16.01 21.88 22.75
N ASP A 656 -16.06 22.50 21.57
CA ASP A 656 -14.94 23.25 21.01
C ASP A 656 -14.62 24.49 21.87
N ALA A 657 -15.63 25.22 22.35
CA ALA A 657 -15.46 26.35 23.27
C ALA A 657 -14.90 25.93 24.64
N MET A 658 -15.26 24.74 25.13
CA MET A 658 -14.67 24.16 26.34
C MET A 658 -13.21 23.73 26.13
N GLU A 659 -12.85 23.22 24.94
CA GLU A 659 -11.47 22.84 24.62
C GLU A 659 -10.53 24.06 24.45
N GLU A 660 -10.98 25.13 23.79
CA GLU A 660 -10.19 26.36 23.67
C GLU A 660 -9.85 26.98 25.04
N ASN A 661 -10.71 26.76 26.04
CA ASN A 661 -10.47 27.18 27.41
C ASN A 661 -9.86 26.06 28.27
N ALA A 662 -8.60 25.71 28.01
CA ALA A 662 -7.86 24.68 28.75
C ALA A 662 -7.92 24.83 30.28
N ALA A 663 -7.86 26.08 30.79
CA ALA A 663 -8.01 26.38 32.21
C ALA A 663 -9.41 26.02 32.76
N THR A 664 -10.46 26.23 31.98
CA THR A 664 -11.84 25.92 32.35
C THR A 664 -12.08 24.40 32.29
N ARG A 665 -11.49 23.70 31.32
CA ARG A 665 -11.49 22.23 31.25
C ARG A 665 -10.84 21.59 32.46
N ASP A 666 -9.63 22.02 32.84
CA ASP A 666 -8.92 21.49 34.00
C ASP A 666 -9.69 21.77 35.31
N LEU A 667 -10.34 22.92 35.39
CA LEU A 667 -11.19 23.30 36.51
C LEU A 667 -12.48 22.46 36.58
N ILE A 668 -13.08 22.09 35.44
CA ILE A 668 -14.24 21.19 35.39
C ILE A 668 -13.85 19.75 35.73
N LEU A 669 -12.73 19.25 35.19
CA LEU A 669 -12.24 17.89 35.46
C LEU A 669 -11.84 17.72 36.92
N SER A 670 -11.17 18.71 37.50
CA SER A 670 -10.87 18.72 38.95
C SER A 670 -12.15 18.78 39.79
N ARG A 671 -13.15 19.59 39.42
CA ARG A 671 -14.47 19.60 40.09
C ARG A 671 -15.19 18.26 40.00
N ARG A 672 -15.21 17.61 38.83
CA ARG A 672 -15.83 16.28 38.65
C ARG A 672 -15.12 15.22 39.50
N ARG A 673 -13.79 15.22 39.47
CA ARG A 673 -12.99 14.29 40.28
C ARG A 673 -13.25 14.48 41.78
N LEU A 674 -13.27 15.73 42.27
CA LEU A 674 -13.57 16.02 43.67
C LEU A 674 -14.99 15.60 44.05
N LEU A 675 -15.96 15.76 43.14
CA LEU A 675 -17.34 15.31 43.34
C LEU A 675 -17.44 13.78 43.38
N GLU A 676 -16.73 13.07 42.51
CA GLU A 676 -16.67 11.59 42.52
C GLU A 676 -15.96 11.06 43.77
N GLU A 677 -14.83 11.66 44.16
CA GLU A 677 -14.14 11.35 45.42
C GLU A 677 -15.06 11.60 46.62
N TRP A 678 -15.79 12.72 46.65
CA TRP A 678 -16.76 13.02 47.70
C TRP A 678 -17.95 12.04 47.70
N THR A 679 -18.48 11.69 46.54
CA THR A 679 -19.64 10.79 46.41
C THR A 679 -19.27 9.36 46.78
N SER A 680 -18.11 8.89 46.34
CA SER A 680 -17.57 7.58 46.70
C SER A 680 -17.21 7.50 48.19
N TRP A 681 -16.61 8.56 48.74
CA TRP A 681 -16.40 8.68 50.19
C TRP A 681 -17.71 8.64 50.97
N ARG A 682 -18.71 9.46 50.58
CA ARG A 682 -20.05 9.43 51.22
C ARG A 682 -20.68 8.05 51.15
N SER A 683 -20.67 7.40 49.99
CA SER A 683 -21.18 6.04 49.83
C SER A 683 -20.46 5.03 50.73
N THR A 684 -19.14 5.19 50.90
CA THR A 684 -18.33 4.31 51.77
C THR A 684 -18.68 4.53 53.24
N ILE A 685 -18.78 5.80 53.67
CA ILE A 685 -19.20 6.14 55.04
C ILE A 685 -20.63 5.67 55.31
N GLU A 686 -21.55 5.86 54.36
CA GLU A 686 -22.94 5.40 54.43
C GLU A 686 -23.02 3.88 54.63
N SER A 687 -22.22 3.11 53.87
CA SER A 687 -22.16 1.64 54.00
C SER A 687 -21.56 1.18 55.33
N ASN A 688 -20.69 1.99 55.95
CA ASN A 688 -19.99 1.66 57.18
C ASN A 688 -20.56 2.40 58.41
N LYS A 689 -21.72 3.06 58.29
CA LYS A 689 -22.39 3.83 59.36
C LYS A 689 -22.54 3.03 60.66
N GLU A 690 -22.91 1.76 60.55
CA GLU A 690 -23.09 0.85 61.69
C GLU A 690 -21.76 0.48 62.38
N GLN A 691 -20.68 0.33 61.61
CA GLN A 691 -19.35 0.00 62.16
C GLN A 691 -18.67 1.18 62.84
N TYR A 692 -18.93 2.41 62.36
CA TYR A 692 -18.34 3.63 62.94
C TYR A 692 -19.14 4.20 64.12
N GLY A 693 -20.26 3.57 64.52
CA GLY A 693 -21.07 4.02 65.65
C GLY A 693 -21.70 5.39 65.44
N ILE A 694 -21.91 5.80 64.18
CA ILE A 694 -22.50 7.09 63.83
C ILE A 694 -24.01 6.97 64.06
N VAL A 695 -24.46 7.43 65.22
CA VAL A 695 -25.87 7.58 65.57
C VAL A 695 -26.40 8.85 64.89
N GLU A 696 -27.51 8.74 64.15
CA GLU A 696 -28.27 9.92 63.70
C GLU A 696 -28.82 10.64 64.93
N SER A 697 -28.08 11.64 65.40
CA SER A 697 -28.57 12.60 66.39
C SER A 697 -28.23 14.00 65.95
N CYS A 698 -29.18 14.63 65.25
CA CYS A 698 -29.58 16.02 65.41
C CYS A 698 -30.58 16.38 64.30
N SER A 699 -31.87 16.24 64.60
CA SER A 699 -32.91 17.04 63.96
C SER A 699 -32.74 18.48 64.46
N ILE A 700 -31.87 19.23 63.80
CA ILE A 700 -31.84 20.69 63.91
C ILE A 700 -32.92 21.18 62.94
N ASN A 701 -34.01 21.69 63.51
CA ASN A 701 -34.92 22.60 62.81
C ASN A 701 -34.16 23.91 62.59
N GLU A 702 -33.35 23.98 61.54
CA GLU A 702 -32.95 25.25 60.95
C GLU A 702 -33.79 25.40 59.69
N GLU A 703 -34.49 26.53 59.62
CA GLU A 703 -35.28 26.95 58.47
C GLU A 703 -34.41 26.78 57.21
N GLU A 704 -34.88 25.98 56.25
CA GLU A 704 -34.24 25.89 54.94
C GLU A 704 -34.37 27.28 54.29
N GLU A 705 -33.35 28.13 54.43
CA GLU A 705 -33.11 29.21 53.48
C GLU A 705 -32.79 28.57 52.14
N ILE A 706 -33.81 28.40 51.32
CA ILE A 706 -33.65 28.12 49.89
C ILE A 706 -32.97 29.35 49.30
N ILE A 707 -31.64 29.30 49.19
CA ILE A 707 -30.88 30.23 48.35
C ILE A 707 -31.19 29.84 46.90
N GLU A 708 -32.21 30.45 46.31
CA GLU A 708 -32.39 30.46 44.86
C GLU A 708 -31.23 31.26 44.26
N GLU A 709 -30.18 30.54 43.83
CA GLU A 709 -29.09 31.12 43.05
C GLU A 709 -29.64 31.40 41.63
N ILE A 710 -30.21 32.59 41.44
CA ILE A 710 -30.58 33.10 40.12
C ILE A 710 -29.27 33.30 39.34
N LYS A 711 -28.93 32.36 38.47
CA LYS A 711 -27.90 32.54 37.45
C LYS A 711 -28.45 33.45 36.36
N GLU A 712 -28.22 34.75 36.48
CA GLU A 712 -28.27 35.65 35.34
C GLU A 712 -27.03 35.42 34.48
N GLU A 713 -27.22 34.71 33.37
CA GLU A 713 -26.22 34.59 32.32
C GLU A 713 -26.20 35.92 31.53
N ILE A 714 -25.15 36.72 31.71
CA ILE A 714 -24.95 37.94 30.92
C ILE A 714 -24.52 37.49 29.52
N ILE A 715 -25.48 37.49 28.58
CA ILE A 715 -25.30 36.94 27.22
C ILE A 715 -24.58 37.91 26.27
N GLU A 716 -24.54 39.22 26.55
CA GLU A 716 -23.84 40.18 25.67
C GLU A 716 -23.54 41.50 26.41
N GLU A 717 -22.26 41.85 26.55
CA GLU A 717 -21.84 43.20 26.95
C GLU A 717 -21.47 43.97 25.67
N LYS A 718 -22.31 44.95 25.28
CA LYS A 718 -22.01 45.90 24.21
C LYS A 718 -21.57 47.22 24.82
N GLU A 719 -20.27 47.52 24.70
CA GLU A 719 -19.78 48.88 24.88
C GLU A 719 -20.08 49.71 23.63
N GLU A 720 -21.12 50.53 23.69
CA GLU A 720 -21.30 51.66 22.76
C GLU A 720 -20.50 52.85 23.29
N VAL A 721 -19.42 53.20 22.58
CA VAL A 721 -18.77 54.51 22.74
C VAL A 721 -19.64 55.53 22.03
N VAL A 722 -20.34 56.37 22.80
CA VAL A 722 -21.10 57.52 22.28
C VAL A 722 -20.17 58.75 22.25
N GLU A 723 -19.87 59.16 21.02
CA GLU A 723 -19.16 60.38 20.51
C GLU A 723 -17.86 60.85 21.16
#